data_AF-A0A3M1ZKZ7-F1
#
_entry.id   AF-A0A3M1ZKZ7-F1
#
_cell.length_a   1.000
_cell.length_b   1.000
_cell.length_c   1.000
_cell.angle_alpha   90.00
_cell.angle_beta   90.00
_cell.angle_gamma   90.00
#
_symmetry.space_group_name_H-M   'P 1'
#
loop_
_entity.id
_entity.type
_entity.pdbx_description
1 polymer ?
#
loop_
_entity_poly.entity_id
_entity_poly.type
_entity_poly.pdbx_seq_one_letter_code
_entity_poly.pdbx_strand_id
1 'polypeptide(L)'
;MITPEAFEKIYEEYTQNIANARKQDHPEAQIIHHFISFLERGFGIKAREIGIERSVRIAKIERKGRIDLLFGDLIFEFKRELKGKRIDRQQLIHYLEGLKDEEGREYTGIFTDGLIFEVYAWQGEGFEKVDRFQLGNGSLSAEEVRWRLDAYLFSQTNILPTARDIEFRYGSQSPTFRKARKKLEELYQRVKDTPLLSTWRVQWERLLIRVYGEDISSEIYKGPIKADELFLRHTYLSQFARILAYAALYDLPDTHATIEGVLNGKAFKSSGARNIGGGDFFSWVLMPDIKDDALELFFRIAQSLIVYDLSRIDQDLLKQLYQNLNEEQHELGEYYTPDWLAELVLREIDYQPNQSLYDPACGSGTFLFSAIKHLEARGLHGQQLVEHAVKNICGTDVHPLAVIIARINYLLALSQHLQGMNTTIEIPVYMANALSPVIQAQSKDSEKNTLPIEVPPLHNSDQPEYFRIPNTVAQNPDLYTDMIRLIEGLAKTGQKADDRFDENVREKYQAHKVTLTDTDLIHWRKNLELLKTLIEDDRNGIWAFILSNLARPLTFAQRRFDVVVGNPPWLSYRYIKNKSYQNEVKKAYIDFELIETNDTKLFTQMDLSTLFYALSQDYYLKKGGTLAFVLPLSVITGAKQHRAFQAHRRISRILDFEEVEPLFNVPTCVLIDDGNTPTATVPSARFSAKLPAQELPLSRAEALLTRKDGKHRFMDDQIRSPHYHTAFYQGATLVPRNFCFVVPQREGYGIAVMTDPDVNRDTKAPYKDVFLRGEVHDPYLYATLLSKYLVPFGYSKLHLVALPFILKDGRLIAIEDLTEFIYKGHNESGEWFKQAARKWDELKKSTDKKTFIERLNYHNGVINQNPLHPYKVIQATSGSNIAAFVLESESAIHQVKVRVPKAIIIDCTTYYYEAASREEAHYLCAILNSTVINKAIKPYQPKGQMGARHINRLPFEACEIPEFDADDRDHQALAALSQAAHQQIELLKSSGKLEGRVSTIRRKARQMVEKELTEIDTIARRVVSF
;
A
#
# COMPACT_ATOMS: atom_id res chain seq x y z
N MET A 1 11.01 36.82 13.53
CA MET A 1 11.49 35.56 12.93
C MET A 1 12.55 35.86 11.90
N ILE A 2 13.59 35.02 11.83
CA ILE A 2 14.65 35.10 10.82
C ILE A 2 14.14 34.38 9.55
N THR A 3 14.25 35.02 8.39
CA THR A 3 13.82 34.40 7.11
C THR A 3 14.69 33.18 6.79
N PRO A 4 14.20 32.21 5.99
CA PRO A 4 14.99 31.06 5.56
C PRO A 4 16.35 31.47 4.96
N GLU A 5 16.37 32.50 4.11
CA GLU A 5 17.62 32.99 3.49
C GLU A 5 18.56 33.64 4.50
N ALA A 6 18.01 34.30 5.53
CA ALA A 6 18.82 34.88 6.60
C ALA A 6 19.42 33.80 7.52
N PHE A 7 18.68 32.73 7.79
CA PHE A 7 19.20 31.59 8.57
C PHE A 7 20.29 30.84 7.79
N GLU A 8 20.12 30.65 6.48
CA GLU A 8 21.12 30.02 5.62
C GLU A 8 22.48 30.71 5.70
N LYS A 9 22.51 32.05 5.63
CA LYS A 9 23.74 32.84 5.80
C LYS A 9 24.38 32.64 7.17
N ILE A 10 23.58 32.65 8.24
CA ILE A 10 24.07 32.45 9.61
C ILE A 10 24.68 31.05 9.77
N TYR A 11 24.05 30.04 9.16
CA TYR A 11 24.53 28.66 9.16
C TYR A 11 25.85 28.49 8.39
N GLU A 12 25.97 29.10 7.21
CA GLU A 12 27.21 29.13 6.43
C GLU A 12 28.35 29.81 7.21
N GLU A 13 28.08 30.98 7.81
CA GLU A 13 29.03 31.67 8.67
C GLU A 13 29.46 30.82 9.86
N TYR A 14 28.50 30.18 10.56
CA TYR A 14 28.79 29.31 11.70
C TYR A 14 29.69 28.13 11.32
N THR A 15 29.31 27.39 10.28
CA THR A 15 30.07 26.21 9.83
C THR A 15 31.48 26.59 9.37
N GLN A 16 31.63 27.73 8.68
CA GLN A 16 32.94 28.25 8.30
C GLN A 16 33.78 28.69 9.51
N ASN A 17 33.17 29.34 10.50
CA ASN A 17 33.84 29.76 11.73
C ASN A 17 34.34 28.56 12.54
N ILE A 18 33.53 27.51 12.70
CA ILE A 18 33.96 26.29 13.40
C ILE A 18 35.05 25.56 12.60
N ALA A 19 34.93 25.47 11.26
CA ALA A 19 35.96 24.87 10.42
C ALA A 19 37.31 25.62 10.52
N ASN A 20 37.27 26.95 10.57
CA ASN A 20 38.46 27.79 10.77
C ASN A 20 39.02 27.63 12.19
N ALA A 21 38.16 27.62 13.21
CA ALA A 21 38.54 27.43 14.61
C ALA A 21 39.33 26.12 14.80
N ARG A 22 38.90 25.04 14.13
CA ARG A 22 39.56 23.73 14.16
C ARG A 22 40.91 23.71 13.46
N LYS A 23 41.08 24.45 12.36
CA LYS A 23 42.35 24.51 11.59
C LYS A 23 43.46 25.28 12.31
N GLN A 24 43.09 26.25 13.14
CA GLN A 24 44.04 27.17 13.79
C GLN A 24 44.38 26.79 15.24
N ASP A 25 44.00 25.60 15.70
CA ASP A 25 44.27 25.11 17.08
C ASP A 25 43.68 26.02 18.18
N HIS A 26 42.45 26.50 17.98
CA HIS A 26 41.80 27.34 18.97
C HIS A 26 41.20 26.55 20.15
N PRO A 27 41.07 27.18 21.35
CA PRO A 27 40.50 26.53 22.54
C PRO A 27 39.02 26.15 22.39
N GLU A 28 38.57 25.13 23.13
CA GLU A 28 37.15 24.69 23.18
C GLU A 28 36.19 25.84 23.53
N ALA A 29 36.64 26.80 24.34
CA ALA A 29 35.91 28.03 24.66
C ALA A 29 35.49 28.84 23.42
N GLN A 30 36.30 28.83 22.35
CA GLN A 30 35.98 29.55 21.12
C GLN A 30 34.92 28.82 20.28
N ILE A 31 34.92 27.48 20.29
CA ILE A 31 33.85 26.67 19.68
C ILE A 31 32.53 26.96 20.40
N ILE A 32 32.54 26.97 21.73
CA ILE A 32 31.37 27.32 22.56
C ILE A 32 30.89 28.73 22.23
N HIS A 33 31.79 29.71 22.13
CA HIS A 33 31.42 31.10 21.80
C HIS A 33 30.75 31.21 20.41
N HIS A 34 31.31 30.57 19.39
CA HIS A 34 30.71 30.54 18.06
C HIS A 34 29.35 29.84 18.06
N PHE A 35 29.18 28.78 18.85
CA PHE A 35 27.91 28.08 18.99
C PHE A 35 26.86 28.94 19.71
N ILE A 36 27.23 29.63 20.80
CA ILE A 36 26.32 30.58 21.48
C ILE A 36 25.89 31.69 20.51
N SER A 37 26.82 32.26 19.74
CA SER A 37 26.48 33.27 18.72
C SER A 37 25.55 32.71 17.64
N PHE A 38 25.72 31.44 17.27
CA PHE A 38 24.82 30.75 16.34
C PHE A 38 23.42 30.54 16.94
N LEU A 39 23.32 30.17 18.21
CA LEU A 39 22.05 30.08 18.93
C LEU A 39 21.35 31.44 19.05
N GLU A 40 22.09 32.50 19.40
CA GLU A 40 21.55 33.86 19.49
C GLU A 40 21.06 34.37 18.14
N ARG A 41 21.89 34.27 17.10
CA ARG A 41 21.59 34.83 15.78
C ARG A 41 20.61 33.98 14.99
N GLY A 42 20.68 32.65 15.12
CA GLY A 42 19.89 31.70 14.33
C GLY A 42 18.59 31.26 15.00
N PHE A 43 18.54 31.25 16.33
CA PHE A 43 17.44 30.70 17.12
C PHE A 43 16.85 31.71 18.12
N GLY A 44 17.46 32.89 18.28
CA GLY A 44 16.95 33.94 19.18
C GLY A 44 17.13 33.64 20.67
N ILE A 45 17.86 32.58 21.02
CA ILE A 45 18.16 32.17 22.39
C ILE A 45 19.22 33.12 22.96
N LYS A 46 18.87 33.90 23.98
CA LYS A 46 19.82 34.90 24.54
C LYS A 46 20.87 34.21 25.42
N ALA A 47 22.12 34.69 25.42
CA ALA A 47 23.18 34.11 26.26
C ALA A 47 22.81 34.03 27.77
N ARG A 48 21.94 34.90 28.28
CA ARG A 48 21.43 34.87 29.67
C ARG A 48 20.51 33.69 29.98
N GLU A 49 19.92 33.07 28.97
CA GLU A 49 19.06 31.87 29.07
C GLU A 49 19.89 30.58 29.04
N ILE A 50 21.20 30.71 28.78
CA ILE A 50 22.15 29.63 28.70
C ILE A 50 22.98 29.60 29.98
N GLY A 51 22.89 28.51 30.74
CA GLY A 51 23.76 28.26 31.88
C GLY A 51 25.15 27.83 31.42
N ILE A 52 26.13 28.72 31.51
CA ILE A 52 27.53 28.42 31.19
C ILE A 52 28.23 27.88 32.44
N GLU A 53 28.99 26.80 32.29
CA GLU A 53 29.95 26.36 33.30
C GLU A 53 29.36 25.96 34.68
N ARG A 54 28.19 25.29 34.70
CA ARG A 54 27.50 24.85 35.92
C ARG A 54 28.25 23.68 36.59
N SER A 55 28.54 23.82 37.89
CA SER A 55 29.14 22.74 38.70
C SER A 55 28.08 21.72 39.12
N VAL A 56 28.35 20.43 38.92
CA VAL A 56 27.46 19.33 39.31
C VAL A 56 28.21 18.33 40.20
N ARG A 57 27.51 17.80 41.22
CA ARG A 57 28.04 16.77 42.12
C ARG A 57 27.71 15.40 41.54
N ILE A 58 28.70 14.52 41.41
CA ILE A 58 28.48 13.13 40.98
C ILE A 58 28.43 12.25 42.22
N ALA A 59 27.23 11.80 42.62
CA ALA A 59 27.03 10.99 43.82
C ALA A 59 27.84 9.67 43.84
N LYS A 60 28.10 9.05 42.68
CA LYS A 60 28.84 7.78 42.57
C LYS A 60 30.37 7.88 42.63
N ILE A 61 30.98 9.06 42.48
CA ILE A 61 32.45 9.19 42.29
C ILE A 61 33.10 10.31 43.13
N GLU A 62 32.35 10.98 44.02
CA GLU A 62 32.82 12.11 44.86
C GLU A 62 33.65 13.18 44.11
N ARG A 63 33.42 13.37 42.80
CA ARG A 63 34.08 14.38 41.98
C ARG A 63 33.11 15.50 41.61
N LYS A 64 33.62 16.73 41.61
CA LYS A 64 32.94 17.89 41.03
C LYS A 64 33.20 17.91 39.53
N GLY A 65 32.12 17.87 38.74
CA GLY A 65 32.14 18.07 37.30
C GLY A 65 31.70 19.47 36.91
N ARG A 66 32.02 19.89 35.69
CA ARG A 66 31.58 21.15 35.11
C ARG A 66 30.93 20.87 33.77
N ILE A 67 29.67 21.28 33.62
CA ILE A 67 28.94 21.25 32.35
C ILE A 67 29.35 22.47 31.54
N ASP A 68 29.71 22.30 30.26
CA ASP A 68 30.10 23.40 29.40
C ASP A 68 28.92 24.35 29.12
N LEU A 69 27.78 23.80 28.70
CA LEU A 69 26.59 24.58 28.36
C LEU A 69 25.30 23.83 28.75
N LEU A 70 24.39 24.51 29.45
CA LEU A 70 23.07 24.01 29.85
C LEU A 70 21.98 24.92 29.28
N PHE A 71 21.00 24.35 28.59
CA PHE A 71 19.82 25.06 28.10
C PHE A 71 18.57 24.19 28.29
N GLY A 72 17.63 24.63 29.13
CA GLY A 72 16.47 23.80 29.49
C GLY A 72 16.90 22.49 30.15
N ASP A 73 16.50 21.36 29.56
CA ASP A 73 16.92 20.00 29.92
C ASP A 73 18.06 19.45 29.05
N LEU A 74 18.67 20.29 28.21
CA LEU A 74 19.80 19.95 27.34
C LEU A 74 21.14 20.31 27.97
N ILE A 75 22.01 19.31 28.09
CA ILE A 75 23.39 19.46 28.55
C ILE A 75 24.30 19.26 27.35
N PHE A 76 25.07 20.28 26.98
CA PHE A 76 26.08 20.20 25.94
C PHE A 76 27.46 20.08 26.57
N GLU A 77 28.21 19.10 26.09
CA GLU A 77 29.62 18.88 26.42
C GLU A 77 30.44 19.00 25.13
N PHE A 78 31.33 20.00 25.10
CA PHE A 78 32.12 20.33 23.94
C PHE A 78 33.49 19.67 24.01
N LYS A 79 33.94 19.11 22.89
CA LYS A 79 35.34 18.67 22.70
C LYS A 79 35.88 19.13 21.37
N ARG A 80 37.17 19.46 21.32
CA ARG A 80 37.82 19.84 20.04
C ARG A 80 37.74 18.76 18.95
N GLU A 81 37.81 17.49 19.34
CA GLU A 81 37.63 16.34 18.43
C GLU A 81 36.93 15.19 19.17
N LEU A 82 35.93 14.59 18.53
CA LEU A 82 35.15 13.50 19.13
C LEU A 82 35.83 12.12 19.02
N LYS A 83 36.79 11.94 18.11
CA LYS A 83 37.46 10.66 17.87
C LYS A 83 38.34 10.27 19.06
N GLY A 84 38.20 9.04 19.56
CA GLY A 84 38.99 8.53 20.67
C GLY A 84 38.58 8.99 22.09
N LYS A 85 37.61 9.90 22.22
CA LYS A 85 37.11 10.43 23.51
C LYS A 85 36.08 9.51 24.19
N ARG A 86 36.46 8.26 24.51
CA ARG A 86 35.56 7.29 25.16
C ARG A 86 35.29 7.65 26.63
N ILE A 87 36.30 8.15 27.32
CA ILE A 87 36.23 8.51 28.75
C ILE A 87 35.31 9.72 28.96
N ASP A 88 35.43 10.75 28.13
CA ASP A 88 34.60 11.96 28.20
C ASP A 88 33.11 11.67 27.92
N ARG A 89 32.81 10.77 26.97
CA ARG A 89 31.44 10.30 26.74
C ARG A 89 30.87 9.57 27.95
N GLN A 90 31.67 8.70 28.57
CA GLN A 90 31.26 8.03 29.80
C GLN A 90 31.06 9.05 30.92
N GLN A 91 31.89 10.08 31.01
CA GLN A 91 31.74 11.15 31.99
C GLN A 91 30.43 11.91 31.83
N LEU A 92 30.04 12.27 30.59
CA LEU A 92 28.72 12.84 30.31
C LEU A 92 27.59 11.91 30.76
N ILE A 93 27.68 10.61 30.47
CA ILE A 93 26.67 9.62 30.91
C ILE A 93 26.58 9.59 32.44
N HIS A 94 27.69 9.54 33.17
CA HIS A 94 27.68 9.57 34.63
C HIS A 94 27.10 10.89 35.18
N TYR A 95 27.28 12.03 34.50
CA TYR A 95 26.62 13.28 34.87
C TYR A 95 25.10 13.20 34.74
N LEU A 96 24.62 12.65 33.62
CA LEU A 96 23.20 12.47 33.38
C LEU A 96 22.57 11.50 34.40
N GLU A 97 23.28 10.41 34.75
CA GLU A 97 22.86 9.49 35.81
C GLU A 97 22.79 10.18 37.18
N GLY A 98 23.83 10.93 37.55
CA GLY A 98 23.87 11.65 38.83
C GLY A 98 22.75 12.70 38.95
N LEU A 99 22.51 13.48 37.90
CA LEU A 99 21.43 14.48 37.88
C LEU A 99 20.04 13.84 37.93
N LYS A 100 19.87 12.68 37.28
CA LYS A 100 18.63 11.91 37.35
C LYS A 100 18.37 11.39 38.77
N ASP A 101 19.41 10.88 39.43
CA ASP A 101 19.31 10.37 40.81
C ASP A 101 19.07 11.51 41.83
N GLU A 102 19.70 12.68 41.65
CA GLU A 102 19.58 13.83 42.58
C GLU A 102 18.30 14.67 42.36
N GLU A 103 17.96 15.00 41.12
CA GLU A 103 16.85 15.92 40.80
C GLU A 103 15.56 15.19 40.37
N GLY A 104 15.60 13.87 40.19
CA GLY A 104 14.46 13.08 39.70
C GLY A 104 14.02 13.43 38.27
N ARG A 105 14.88 14.13 37.51
CA ARG A 105 14.61 14.63 36.16
C ARG A 105 15.58 14.04 35.15
N GLU A 106 15.07 13.71 33.96
CA GLU A 106 15.88 13.20 32.87
C GLU A 106 16.37 14.34 31.98
N TYR A 107 17.69 14.55 31.97
CA TYR A 107 18.34 15.46 31.05
C TYR A 107 18.73 14.75 29.75
N THR A 108 18.83 15.50 28.65
CA THR A 108 19.39 15.01 27.38
C THR A 108 20.80 15.56 27.22
N GLY A 109 21.79 14.67 27.06
CA GLY A 109 23.19 15.05 26.86
C GLY A 109 23.54 15.13 25.39
N ILE A 110 24.29 16.15 24.98
CA ILE A 110 24.77 16.37 23.63
C ILE A 110 26.29 16.49 23.68
N PHE A 111 26.97 15.49 23.14
CA PHE A 111 28.42 15.48 23.02
C PHE A 111 28.81 15.98 21.63
N THR A 112 29.52 17.11 21.54
CA THR A 112 29.71 17.80 20.26
C THR A 112 31.09 18.45 20.09
N ASP A 113 31.55 18.55 18.83
CA ASP A 113 32.71 19.37 18.44
C ASP A 113 32.32 20.66 17.71
N GLY A 114 31.05 21.05 17.81
CA GLY A 114 30.44 22.16 17.09
C GLY A 114 29.98 21.80 15.67
N LEU A 115 30.45 20.72 15.06
CA LEU A 115 29.95 20.25 13.75
C LEU A 115 29.24 18.91 13.85
N ILE A 116 29.74 17.98 14.65
CA ILE A 116 29.14 16.67 14.88
C ILE A 116 28.45 16.70 16.24
N PHE A 117 27.23 16.19 16.29
CA PHE A 117 26.40 16.15 17.49
C PHE A 117 26.04 14.69 17.77
N GLU A 118 26.39 14.18 18.95
CA GLU A 118 26.00 12.86 19.45
C GLU A 118 25.07 13.05 20.64
N VAL A 119 23.81 12.64 20.50
CA VAL A 119 22.76 12.89 21.49
C VAL A 119 22.55 11.64 22.34
N TYR A 120 22.52 11.80 23.65
CA TYR A 120 22.37 10.78 24.67
C TYR A 120 21.13 11.05 25.52
N ALA A 121 20.27 10.05 25.67
CA ALA A 121 19.05 10.16 26.47
C ALA A 121 18.77 8.85 27.20
N TRP A 122 17.99 8.91 28.28
CA TRP A 122 17.66 7.75 29.12
C TRP A 122 16.82 6.73 28.34
N GLN A 123 17.28 5.48 28.29
CA GLN A 123 16.62 4.34 27.65
C GLN A 123 16.19 3.26 28.66
N GLY A 124 15.87 3.64 29.90
CA GLY A 124 15.28 2.74 30.91
C GLY A 124 16.30 2.05 31.79
N GLU A 125 17.31 1.43 31.19
CA GLU A 125 18.40 0.76 31.93
C GLU A 125 19.65 1.64 32.07
N GLY A 126 19.75 2.71 31.27
CA GLY A 126 20.87 3.64 31.26
C GLY A 126 20.71 4.74 30.22
N PHE A 127 21.69 5.65 30.12
CA PHE A 127 21.76 6.62 29.03
C PHE A 127 22.44 6.02 27.80
N GLU A 128 21.75 6.04 26.66
CA GLU A 128 22.27 5.55 25.38
C GLU A 128 22.27 6.64 24.32
N LYS A 129 23.07 6.44 23.26
CA LYS A 129 23.13 7.36 22.13
C LYS A 129 21.88 7.19 21.25
N VAL A 130 21.01 8.20 21.21
CA VAL A 130 19.71 8.18 20.52
C VAL A 130 19.70 8.90 19.18
N ASP A 131 20.62 9.84 18.95
CA ASP A 131 20.75 10.53 17.66
C ASP A 131 22.20 10.89 17.35
N ARG A 132 22.50 11.07 16.06
CA ARG A 132 23.78 11.62 15.59
C ARG A 132 23.59 12.35 14.27
N PHE A 133 24.00 13.61 14.22
CA PHE A 133 23.95 14.41 13.00
C PHE A 133 25.20 15.30 12.84
N GLN A 134 25.40 15.83 11.63
CA GLN A 134 26.55 16.64 11.28
C GLN A 134 26.15 17.87 10.49
N LEU A 135 26.72 19.01 10.87
CA LEU A 135 26.61 20.31 10.21
C LEU A 135 27.79 20.50 9.23
N GLY A 136 27.52 21.19 8.13
CA GLY A 136 28.46 21.47 7.05
C GLY A 136 28.73 20.29 6.09
N ASN A 137 29.58 20.51 5.08
CA ASN A 137 30.00 19.53 4.07
C ASN A 137 28.88 18.88 3.24
N GLY A 138 27.73 19.54 3.10
CA GLY A 138 26.59 19.04 2.31
C GLY A 138 25.82 17.89 2.96
N SER A 139 26.06 17.58 4.24
CA SER A 139 25.38 16.49 4.97
C SER A 139 23.93 16.83 5.34
N LEU A 140 23.64 18.08 5.68
CA LEU A 140 22.31 18.62 5.96
C LEU A 140 22.22 20.03 5.37
N SER A 141 21.09 20.34 4.73
CA SER A 141 20.74 21.69 4.30
C SER A 141 20.52 22.62 5.50
N ALA A 142 20.57 23.94 5.28
CA ALA A 142 20.34 24.92 6.33
C ALA A 142 18.96 24.76 6.99
N GLU A 143 17.94 24.43 6.18
CA GLU A 143 16.58 24.13 6.65
C GLU A 143 16.55 22.89 7.54
N GLU A 144 17.18 21.79 7.11
CA GLU A 144 17.27 20.55 7.91
C GLU A 144 18.05 20.76 9.21
N VAL A 145 19.13 21.54 9.21
CA VAL A 145 19.88 21.87 10.44
C VAL A 145 19.03 22.72 11.37
N ARG A 146 18.34 23.72 10.84
CA ARG A 146 17.41 24.56 11.62
C ARG A 146 16.39 23.68 12.33
N TRP A 147 15.75 22.76 11.61
CA TRP A 147 14.77 21.85 12.18
C TRP A 147 15.40 20.87 13.18
N ARG A 148 16.55 20.28 12.86
CA ARG A 148 17.19 19.27 13.73
C ARG A 148 17.60 19.84 15.07
N LEU A 149 18.18 21.04 15.09
CA LEU A 149 18.54 21.71 16.33
C LEU A 149 17.30 22.24 17.05
N ASP A 150 16.32 22.80 16.34
CA ASP A 150 15.09 23.31 16.95
C ASP A 150 14.21 22.20 17.54
N ALA A 151 14.29 20.95 17.04
CA ALA A 151 13.62 19.80 17.63
C ALA A 151 14.12 19.47 19.05
N TYR A 152 15.31 19.96 19.42
CA TYR A 152 15.81 19.90 20.79
C TYR A 152 15.60 21.23 21.52
N LEU A 153 15.89 22.36 20.87
CA LEU A 153 15.90 23.67 21.49
C LEU A 153 14.50 24.28 21.70
N PHE A 154 13.50 23.89 20.91
CA PHE A 154 12.13 24.45 20.92
C PHE A 154 12.10 26.00 20.98
N SER A 155 13.01 26.65 20.25
CA SER A 155 13.32 28.08 20.37
C SER A 155 12.46 28.98 19.48
N GLN A 156 11.86 28.40 18.44
CA GLN A 156 10.96 29.13 17.56
C GLN A 156 9.57 29.24 18.17
N THR A 157 8.95 30.40 17.99
CA THR A 157 7.58 30.67 18.38
C THR A 157 6.77 31.09 17.16
N ASN A 158 5.49 30.72 17.12
CA ASN A 158 4.52 31.11 16.09
C ASN A 158 4.80 30.54 14.68
N ILE A 159 5.26 29.28 14.60
CA ILE A 159 5.44 28.54 13.34
C ILE A 159 4.05 28.14 12.78
N LEU A 160 3.81 28.36 11.48
CA LEU A 160 2.67 27.77 10.79
C LEU A 160 2.87 26.26 10.65
N PRO A 161 2.01 25.41 11.23
CA PRO A 161 2.21 23.97 11.20
C PRO A 161 2.11 23.44 9.77
N THR A 162 3.07 22.60 9.38
CA THR A 162 2.99 21.81 8.14
C THR A 162 3.01 20.33 8.46
N ALA A 163 2.41 19.50 7.61
CA ALA A 163 2.42 18.05 7.80
C ALA A 163 3.86 17.50 7.93
N ARG A 164 4.82 18.06 7.18
CA ARG A 164 6.24 17.66 7.21
C ARG A 164 6.94 18.05 8.51
N ASP A 165 6.69 19.24 9.04
CA ASP A 165 7.30 19.68 10.32
C ASP A 165 6.74 18.86 11.50
N ILE A 166 5.43 18.62 11.49
CA ILE A 166 4.76 17.76 12.47
C ILE A 166 5.31 16.32 12.38
N GLU A 167 5.49 15.78 11.18
CA GLU A 167 6.10 14.46 10.96
C GLU A 167 7.54 14.38 11.47
N PHE A 168 8.35 15.42 11.23
CA PHE A 168 9.72 15.47 11.71
C PHE A 168 9.83 15.50 13.24
N ARG A 169 8.98 16.29 13.92
CA ARG A 169 9.05 16.48 15.38
C ARG A 169 8.31 15.43 16.21
N TYR A 170 7.30 14.78 15.63
CA TYR A 170 6.39 13.86 16.33
C TYR A 170 6.23 12.50 15.65
N GLY A 171 6.84 12.29 14.48
CA GLY A 171 6.75 11.04 13.74
C GLY A 171 7.59 9.90 14.33
N SER A 172 7.54 8.74 13.68
CA SER A 172 8.16 7.48 14.14
C SER A 172 9.66 7.58 14.43
N GLN A 173 10.36 8.48 13.73
CA GLN A 173 11.79 8.70 13.88
C GLN A 173 12.15 9.82 14.88
N SER A 174 11.16 10.54 15.40
CA SER A 174 11.38 11.67 16.30
C SER A 174 11.82 11.23 17.70
N PRO A 175 12.66 12.01 18.40
CA PRO A 175 12.98 11.78 19.82
C PRO A 175 11.73 11.77 20.70
N THR A 176 10.77 12.66 20.41
CA THR A 176 9.49 12.77 21.13
C THR A 176 8.71 11.46 21.09
N PHE A 177 8.53 10.90 19.88
CA PHE A 177 7.83 9.63 19.72
C PHE A 177 8.56 8.48 20.40
N ARG A 178 9.89 8.35 20.24
CA ARG A 178 10.66 7.26 20.87
C ARG A 178 10.51 7.27 22.38
N LYS A 179 10.59 8.46 23.00
CA LYS A 179 10.40 8.63 24.45
C LYS A 179 8.97 8.29 24.89
N ALA A 180 7.97 8.78 24.14
CA ALA A 180 6.57 8.50 24.43
C ALA A 180 6.22 7.01 24.26
N ARG A 181 6.70 6.38 23.19
CA ARG A 181 6.50 4.95 22.90
C ARG A 181 7.04 4.09 24.03
N LYS A 182 8.23 4.39 24.52
CA LYS A 182 8.83 3.64 25.64
C LYS A 182 8.02 3.77 26.92
N LYS A 183 7.59 4.99 27.28
CA LYS A 183 6.72 5.19 28.44
C LYS A 183 5.37 4.49 28.26
N LEU A 184 4.78 4.51 27.07
CA LEU A 184 3.55 3.78 26.77
C LEU A 184 3.72 2.26 26.90
N GLU A 185 4.86 1.71 26.48
CA GLU A 185 5.19 0.29 26.68
C GLU A 185 5.24 -0.06 28.18
N GLU A 186 5.92 0.75 28.99
CA GLU A 186 5.99 0.56 30.44
C GLU A 186 4.59 0.58 31.09
N LEU A 187 3.71 1.49 30.65
CA LEU A 187 2.33 1.57 31.13
C LEU A 187 1.49 0.39 30.65
N TYR A 188 1.65 -0.03 29.40
CA TYR A 188 0.93 -1.16 28.82
C TYR A 188 1.23 -2.45 29.58
N GLN A 189 2.50 -2.73 29.89
CA GLN A 189 2.88 -3.93 30.64
C GLN A 189 2.23 -4.03 32.03
N ARG A 190 1.84 -2.90 32.64
CA ARG A 190 1.16 -2.88 33.96
C ARG A 190 -0.31 -3.29 33.88
N VAL A 191 -0.96 -3.11 32.73
CA VAL A 191 -2.43 -3.29 32.58
C VAL A 191 -2.83 -4.28 31.48
N LYS A 192 -1.90 -4.80 30.68
CA LYS A 192 -2.18 -5.71 29.54
C LYS A 192 -3.02 -6.94 29.90
N ASP A 193 -2.87 -7.44 31.13
CA ASP A 193 -3.53 -8.67 31.60
C ASP A 193 -4.92 -8.38 32.21
N THR A 194 -5.38 -7.13 32.19
CA THR A 194 -6.73 -6.78 32.64
C THR A 194 -7.79 -7.24 31.62
N PRO A 195 -8.95 -7.78 32.08
CA PRO A 195 -10.03 -8.24 31.18
C PRO A 195 -10.52 -7.17 30.20
N LEU A 196 -10.60 -5.92 30.67
CA LEU A 196 -11.03 -4.77 29.87
C LEU A 196 -10.08 -4.52 28.69
N LEU A 197 -8.78 -4.35 28.95
CA LEU A 197 -7.79 -4.06 27.92
C LEU A 197 -7.62 -5.24 26.96
N SER A 198 -7.63 -6.47 27.47
CA SER A 198 -7.61 -7.68 26.63
C SER A 198 -8.78 -7.72 25.65
N THR A 199 -10.00 -7.39 26.10
CA THR A 199 -11.17 -7.29 25.22
C THR A 199 -11.00 -6.21 24.16
N TRP A 200 -10.49 -5.04 24.52
CA TRP A 200 -10.24 -3.94 23.58
C TRP A 200 -9.20 -4.34 22.53
N ARG A 201 -8.13 -5.00 22.95
CA ARG A 201 -7.05 -5.48 22.09
C ARG A 201 -7.55 -6.49 21.07
N VAL A 202 -8.31 -7.50 21.50
CA VAL A 202 -8.91 -8.50 20.60
C VAL A 202 -9.86 -7.86 19.58
N GLN A 203 -10.69 -6.90 20.00
CA GLN A 203 -11.61 -6.21 19.08
C GLN A 203 -10.87 -5.33 18.09
N TRP A 204 -9.82 -4.63 18.53
CA TRP A 204 -8.95 -3.86 17.66
C TRP A 204 -8.25 -4.75 16.61
N GLU A 205 -7.71 -5.90 17.02
CA GLU A 205 -7.09 -6.89 16.11
C GLU A 205 -8.07 -7.41 15.07
N ARG A 206 -9.31 -7.75 15.49
CA ARG A 206 -10.37 -8.23 14.58
C ARG A 206 -10.69 -7.23 13.46
N LEU A 207 -10.68 -5.93 13.76
CA LEU A 207 -10.90 -4.89 12.76
C LEU A 207 -9.71 -4.80 11.80
N LEU A 208 -8.48 -4.89 12.31
CA LEU A 208 -7.27 -4.83 11.51
C LEU A 208 -7.07 -6.05 10.60
N ILE A 209 -7.63 -7.22 10.94
CA ILE A 209 -7.65 -8.38 10.02
C ILE A 209 -8.34 -8.03 8.69
N ARG A 210 -9.39 -7.22 8.72
CA ARG A 210 -10.11 -6.78 7.51
C ARG A 210 -9.32 -5.76 6.71
N VAL A 211 -8.55 -4.93 7.40
CA VAL A 211 -7.68 -3.92 6.81
C VAL A 211 -6.50 -4.59 6.10
N TYR A 212 -5.73 -5.40 6.83
CA TYR A 212 -4.48 -5.98 6.35
C TYR A 212 -4.67 -7.33 5.63
N GLY A 213 -5.85 -7.93 5.73
CA GLY A 213 -6.15 -9.25 5.15
C GLY A 213 -5.47 -10.42 5.87
N GLU A 214 -4.72 -10.19 6.95
CA GLU A 214 -4.00 -11.19 7.74
C GLU A 214 -4.22 -10.97 9.23
N ASP A 215 -4.07 -12.05 9.99
CA ASP A 215 -4.02 -12.00 11.44
C ASP A 215 -2.66 -11.48 11.92
N ILE A 216 -2.65 -10.20 12.33
CA ILE A 216 -1.48 -9.49 12.85
C ILE A 216 -0.97 -10.05 14.18
N SER A 217 -1.79 -10.84 14.88
CA SER A 217 -1.43 -11.48 16.15
C SER A 217 -0.78 -12.85 15.98
N SER A 218 -0.82 -13.41 14.76
CA SER A 218 -0.28 -14.74 14.46
C SER A 218 1.24 -14.79 14.62
N GLU A 219 1.77 -15.86 15.21
CA GLU A 219 3.24 -16.11 15.24
C GLU A 219 3.85 -16.25 13.83
N ILE A 220 3.01 -16.52 12.83
CA ILE A 220 3.39 -16.65 11.42
C ILE A 220 3.29 -15.29 10.71
N TYR A 221 2.77 -14.25 11.37
CA TYR A 221 2.74 -12.89 10.84
C TYR A 221 4.17 -12.44 10.53
N LYS A 222 4.43 -12.12 9.27
CA LYS A 222 5.75 -11.68 8.78
C LYS A 222 5.80 -10.18 8.51
N GLY A 223 4.83 -9.42 9.00
CA GLY A 223 4.88 -7.96 8.91
C GLY A 223 6.07 -7.41 9.69
N PRO A 224 6.61 -6.25 9.28
CA PRO A 224 7.76 -5.63 9.93
C PRO A 224 7.48 -5.20 11.39
N ILE A 225 6.22 -5.00 11.78
CA ILE A 225 5.84 -4.50 13.11
C ILE A 225 4.94 -5.52 13.83
N LYS A 226 5.25 -5.82 15.11
CA LYS A 226 4.42 -6.72 15.93
C LYS A 226 3.13 -6.03 16.39
N ALA A 227 2.07 -6.81 16.64
CA ALA A 227 0.76 -6.30 17.07
C ALA A 227 0.81 -5.33 18.26
N ASP A 228 1.56 -5.67 19.32
CA ASP A 228 1.68 -4.80 20.50
C ASP A 228 2.35 -3.47 20.15
N GLU A 229 3.42 -3.49 19.36
CA GLU A 229 4.06 -2.26 18.90
C GLU A 229 3.08 -1.39 18.12
N LEU A 230 2.36 -1.97 17.16
CA LEU A 230 1.38 -1.26 16.35
C LEU A 230 0.27 -0.64 17.21
N PHE A 231 -0.23 -1.38 18.21
CA PHE A 231 -1.23 -0.88 19.15
C PHE A 231 -0.74 0.36 19.93
N LEU A 232 0.53 0.37 20.36
CA LEU A 232 1.13 1.52 21.04
C LEU A 232 1.36 2.70 20.10
N ARG A 233 1.79 2.46 18.85
CA ARG A 233 1.89 3.53 17.83
C ARG A 233 0.54 4.19 17.61
N HIS A 234 -0.50 3.37 17.48
CA HIS A 234 -1.86 3.85 17.31
C HIS A 234 -2.38 4.62 18.54
N THR A 235 -2.05 4.14 19.74
CA THR A 235 -2.38 4.83 20.99
C THR A 235 -1.74 6.22 21.02
N TYR A 236 -0.43 6.30 20.76
CA TYR A 236 0.29 7.58 20.72
C TYR A 236 -0.37 8.56 19.75
N LEU A 237 -0.60 8.13 18.50
CA LEU A 237 -1.10 9.01 17.45
C LEU A 237 -2.55 9.44 17.70
N SER A 238 -3.40 8.54 18.20
CA SER A 238 -4.77 8.86 18.60
C SER A 238 -4.81 9.99 19.65
N GLN A 239 -3.97 9.88 20.68
CA GLN A 239 -3.93 10.88 21.75
C GLN A 239 -3.25 12.17 21.30
N PHE A 240 -2.16 12.09 20.53
CA PHE A 240 -1.51 13.26 19.94
C PHE A 240 -2.47 14.05 19.06
N ALA A 241 -3.24 13.36 18.20
CA ALA A 241 -4.23 13.98 17.34
C ALA A 241 -5.30 14.74 18.14
N ARG A 242 -5.77 14.19 19.27
CA ARG A 242 -6.73 14.89 20.15
C ARG A 242 -6.11 16.13 20.77
N ILE A 243 -4.87 16.04 21.24
CA ILE A 243 -4.15 17.19 21.82
C ILE A 243 -3.99 18.30 20.77
N LEU A 244 -3.58 17.93 19.55
CA LEU A 244 -3.47 18.86 18.43
C LEU A 244 -4.81 19.52 18.10
N ALA A 245 -5.89 18.74 18.04
CA ALA A 245 -7.24 19.24 17.78
C ALA A 245 -7.71 20.23 18.84
N TYR A 246 -7.49 19.90 20.12
CA TYR A 246 -7.85 20.78 21.23
C TYR A 246 -7.06 22.09 21.16
N ALA A 247 -5.74 21.98 20.97
CA ALA A 247 -4.86 23.14 20.89
C ALA A 247 -5.15 24.05 19.68
N ALA A 248 -5.69 23.51 18.59
CA ALA A 248 -6.11 24.29 17.43
C ALA A 248 -7.46 25.02 17.64
N LEU A 249 -8.34 24.47 18.47
CA LEU A 249 -9.66 25.07 18.76
C LEU A 249 -9.62 26.11 19.87
N TYR A 250 -8.72 25.90 20.84
CA TYR A 250 -8.60 26.68 22.06
C TYR A 250 -7.15 27.17 22.18
N ASP A 251 -6.54 26.94 23.34
CA ASP A 251 -5.12 27.10 23.59
C ASP A 251 -4.53 25.75 24.00
N LEU A 252 -3.21 25.72 24.22
CA LEU A 252 -2.56 24.52 24.74
C LEU A 252 -3.14 24.09 26.09
N PRO A 253 -3.35 22.78 26.30
CA PRO A 253 -3.69 22.26 27.62
C PRO A 253 -2.64 22.64 28.67
N ASP A 254 -3.04 23.40 29.68
CA ASP A 254 -2.17 23.99 30.71
C ASP A 254 -2.14 23.17 32.02
N THR A 255 -3.02 22.18 32.16
CA THR A 255 -3.23 21.38 33.37
C THR A 255 -3.50 19.91 33.06
N HIS A 256 -3.15 18.99 33.98
CA HIS A 256 -3.46 17.56 33.84
C HIS A 256 -4.97 17.28 33.76
N ALA A 257 -5.81 18.11 34.42
CA ALA A 257 -7.26 17.99 34.33
C ALA A 257 -7.78 18.30 32.91
N THR A 258 -7.19 19.29 32.24
CA THR A 258 -7.51 19.60 30.84
C THR A 258 -7.03 18.48 29.93
N ILE A 259 -5.81 17.96 30.12
CA ILE A 259 -5.34 16.77 29.38
C ILE A 259 -6.28 15.60 29.57
N GLU A 260 -6.69 15.29 30.80
CA GLU A 260 -7.65 14.21 31.06
C GLU A 260 -8.94 14.43 30.27
N GLY A 261 -9.46 15.67 30.30
CA GLY A 261 -10.61 16.09 29.51
C GLY A 261 -10.44 15.89 28.00
N VAL A 262 -9.25 16.16 27.46
CA VAL A 262 -8.91 15.94 26.04
C VAL A 262 -8.88 14.46 25.71
N LEU A 263 -8.17 13.65 26.51
CA LEU A 263 -8.02 12.22 26.26
C LEU A 263 -9.36 11.47 26.39
N ASN A 264 -10.22 11.85 27.35
CA ASN A 264 -11.54 11.24 27.56
C ASN A 264 -12.68 11.89 26.76
N GLY A 265 -12.37 12.92 25.96
CA GLY A 265 -13.33 13.62 25.11
C GLY A 265 -14.22 14.67 25.80
N LYS A 266 -14.21 14.78 27.13
CA LYS A 266 -15.02 15.78 27.86
C LYS A 266 -14.67 17.22 27.47
N ALA A 267 -13.42 17.50 27.13
CA ALA A 267 -12.96 18.84 26.74
C ALA A 267 -13.50 19.30 25.37
N PHE A 268 -14.00 18.37 24.53
CA PHE A 268 -14.63 18.71 23.25
C PHE A 268 -16.15 18.92 23.39
N LYS A 269 -16.74 18.50 24.52
CA LYS A 269 -18.16 18.76 24.77
C LYS A 269 -18.47 20.25 24.89
N SER A 270 -17.52 21.06 25.38
CA SER A 270 -17.62 22.52 25.42
C SER A 270 -17.55 23.18 24.05
N SER A 271 -16.96 22.54 23.04
CA SER A 271 -16.99 22.98 21.61
C SER A 271 -18.23 22.47 20.89
N GLY A 272 -19.10 21.74 21.59
CA GLY A 272 -20.24 21.07 21.00
C GLY A 272 -19.91 19.71 20.36
N ALA A 273 -18.65 19.29 20.19
CA ALA A 273 -18.32 18.01 19.56
C ALA A 273 -18.41 16.83 20.53
N ARG A 274 -19.38 15.92 20.32
CA ARG A 274 -19.70 14.83 21.26
C ARG A 274 -18.89 13.53 21.11
N ASN A 275 -18.37 13.24 19.93
CA ASN A 275 -17.78 11.94 19.60
C ASN A 275 -16.28 12.02 19.24
N ILE A 276 -15.59 13.00 19.83
CA ILE A 276 -14.13 13.15 19.80
C ILE A 276 -13.56 12.62 21.13
N GLY A 277 -12.98 11.42 21.08
CA GLY A 277 -12.36 10.75 22.22
C GLY A 277 -13.34 10.13 23.23
N GLY A 278 -12.79 9.28 24.10
CA GLY A 278 -13.50 8.57 25.16
C GLY A 278 -14.23 7.30 24.69
N GLY A 279 -14.07 6.21 25.46
CA GLY A 279 -14.78 4.95 25.20
C GLY A 279 -14.35 4.20 23.93
N ASP A 280 -13.17 4.52 23.41
CA ASP A 280 -12.51 3.85 22.28
C ASP A 280 -11.28 3.06 22.73
N PHE A 281 -10.72 2.25 21.83
CA PHE A 281 -9.58 1.35 22.10
C PHE A 281 -8.34 2.02 22.71
N PHE A 282 -8.12 3.31 22.45
CA PHE A 282 -6.90 4.01 22.85
C PHE A 282 -7.06 4.76 24.18
N SER A 283 -8.26 4.71 24.76
CA SER A 283 -8.59 5.34 26.04
C SER A 283 -8.05 4.55 27.24
N TRP A 284 -7.37 3.42 27.02
CA TRP A 284 -6.81 2.56 28.07
C TRP A 284 -5.76 3.30 28.92
N VAL A 285 -5.12 4.33 28.35
CA VAL A 285 -4.19 5.22 29.06
C VAL A 285 -4.83 5.95 30.25
N LEU A 286 -6.15 5.93 30.37
CA LEU A 286 -6.91 6.52 31.48
C LEU A 286 -7.31 5.51 32.56
N MET A 287 -6.85 4.26 32.47
CA MET A 287 -7.10 3.26 33.50
C MET A 287 -6.54 3.72 34.86
N PRO A 288 -7.27 3.51 35.98
CA PRO A 288 -6.92 4.07 37.29
C PRO A 288 -5.46 3.85 37.70
N ASP A 289 -4.93 2.65 37.44
CA ASP A 289 -3.59 2.25 37.87
C ASP A 289 -2.44 2.96 37.13
N ILE A 290 -2.70 3.54 35.96
CA ILE A 290 -1.67 4.16 35.09
C ILE A 290 -1.99 5.61 34.72
N LYS A 291 -3.15 6.12 35.12
CA LYS A 291 -3.71 7.38 34.66
C LYS A 291 -2.75 8.55 34.88
N ASP A 292 -2.21 8.74 36.08
CA ASP A 292 -1.40 9.92 36.41
C ASP A 292 -0.09 9.96 35.59
N ASP A 293 0.55 8.81 35.42
CA ASP A 293 1.73 8.65 34.57
C ASP A 293 1.44 8.97 33.09
N ALA A 294 0.29 8.53 32.59
CA ALA A 294 -0.13 8.80 31.22
C ALA A 294 -0.46 10.29 31.03
N LEU A 295 -1.15 10.91 31.99
CA LEU A 295 -1.46 12.34 31.95
C LEU A 295 -0.18 13.18 31.92
N GLU A 296 0.83 12.83 32.72
CA GLU A 296 2.13 13.50 32.70
C GLU A 296 2.83 13.37 31.34
N LEU A 297 2.81 12.18 30.73
CA LEU A 297 3.38 11.96 29.40
C LEU A 297 2.73 12.88 28.35
N PHE A 298 1.40 12.88 28.29
CA PHE A 298 0.65 13.65 27.29
C PHE A 298 0.64 15.14 27.57
N PHE A 299 0.74 15.56 28.83
CA PHE A 299 0.97 16.96 29.20
C PHE A 299 2.27 17.50 28.60
N ARG A 300 3.38 16.76 28.71
CA ARG A 300 4.67 17.16 28.10
C ARG A 300 4.60 17.25 26.58
N ILE A 301 3.91 16.30 25.94
CA ILE A 301 3.68 16.34 24.49
C ILE A 301 2.88 17.59 24.12
N ALA A 302 1.81 17.91 24.86
CA ALA A 302 1.03 19.11 24.63
C ALA A 302 1.87 20.38 24.75
N GLN A 303 2.67 20.52 25.81
CA GLN A 303 3.53 21.69 26.03
C GLN A 303 4.58 21.88 24.92
N SER A 304 5.03 20.80 24.28
CA SER A 304 5.95 20.91 23.14
C SER A 304 5.35 21.57 21.89
N LEU A 305 4.01 21.64 21.79
CA LEU A 305 3.31 22.26 20.66
C LEU A 305 3.31 23.81 20.73
N ILE A 306 3.86 24.42 21.80
CA ILE A 306 3.91 25.89 22.00
C ILE A 306 4.64 26.66 20.90
N VAL A 307 5.43 25.95 20.10
CA VAL A 307 6.13 26.50 18.96
C VAL A 307 5.19 26.88 17.81
N TYR A 308 3.96 26.34 17.76
CA TYR A 308 3.04 26.48 16.62
C TYR A 308 1.95 27.54 16.81
N ASP A 309 1.61 28.22 15.71
CA ASP A 309 0.34 28.92 15.54
C ASP A 309 -0.71 27.96 14.97
N LEU A 310 -1.37 27.22 15.87
CA LEU A 310 -2.38 26.21 15.50
C LEU A 310 -3.73 26.83 15.09
N SER A 311 -3.88 28.15 15.15
CA SER A 311 -5.11 28.83 14.72
C SER A 311 -5.29 28.90 13.19
N ARG A 312 -4.23 28.57 12.43
CA ARG A 312 -4.14 28.74 10.97
C ARG A 312 -3.84 27.43 10.24
N ILE A 313 -4.64 26.39 10.48
CA ILE A 313 -4.50 25.09 9.81
C ILE A 313 -5.25 25.09 8.47
N ASP A 314 -4.52 24.85 7.39
CA ASP A 314 -5.04 24.84 6.00
C ASP A 314 -4.94 23.47 5.29
N GLN A 315 -4.28 22.48 5.91
CA GLN A 315 -4.02 21.15 5.34
C GLN A 315 -4.17 20.02 6.38
N ASP A 316 -4.21 18.76 5.93
CA ASP A 316 -4.25 17.59 6.81
C ASP A 316 -2.87 17.33 7.47
N LEU A 317 -2.66 17.89 8.66
CA LEU A 317 -1.40 17.77 9.43
C LEU A 317 -1.09 16.36 9.92
N LEU A 318 -2.09 15.49 10.04
CA LEU A 318 -1.97 14.18 10.68
C LEU A 318 -1.71 13.05 9.68
N LYS A 319 -1.96 13.30 8.40
CA LYS A 319 -1.80 12.34 7.32
C LYS A 319 -0.40 11.73 7.22
N GLN A 320 0.65 12.56 7.17
CA GLN A 320 2.03 12.08 7.07
C GLN A 320 2.47 11.33 8.34
N LEU A 321 2.06 11.81 9.51
CA LEU A 321 2.28 11.10 10.77
C LEU A 321 1.65 9.71 10.76
N TYR A 322 0.40 9.61 10.33
CA TYR A 322 -0.32 8.35 10.25
C TYR A 322 0.34 7.37 9.28
N GLN A 323 0.73 7.85 8.09
CA GLN A 323 1.44 7.04 7.10
C GLN A 323 2.77 6.49 7.61
N ASN A 324 3.61 7.35 8.19
CA ASN A 324 4.97 6.98 8.60
C ASN A 324 5.02 6.23 9.94
N LEU A 325 3.95 6.28 10.74
CA LEU A 325 3.84 5.46 11.95
C LEU A 325 3.35 4.04 11.63
N ASN A 326 2.67 3.84 10.50
CA ASN A 326 2.08 2.58 10.09
C ASN A 326 2.77 1.99 8.85
N GLU A 327 4.10 2.03 8.74
CA GLU A 327 4.96 1.73 7.56
C GLU A 327 4.65 0.43 6.74
N GLU A 328 3.65 -0.37 7.12
CA GLU A 328 3.09 -1.55 6.45
C GLU A 328 2.08 -1.25 5.31
N GLN A 329 1.67 0.02 5.12
CA GLN A 329 0.51 0.39 4.30
C GLN A 329 0.64 0.13 2.78
N HIS A 330 1.83 0.30 2.20
CA HIS A 330 2.01 0.19 0.74
C HIS A 330 1.99 -1.25 0.21
N GLU A 331 2.38 -2.24 1.02
CA GLU A 331 2.32 -3.66 0.62
C GLU A 331 0.90 -4.24 0.77
N LEU A 332 0.03 -3.57 1.54
CA LEU A 332 -1.31 -4.04 1.92
C LEU A 332 -2.45 -3.26 1.23
N GLY A 333 -2.13 -2.34 0.33
CA GLY A 333 -3.11 -1.68 -0.52
C GLY A 333 -3.75 -0.43 0.06
N GLU A 334 -3.22 0.12 1.16
CA GLU A 334 -3.63 1.43 1.67
C GLU A 334 -2.80 2.53 1.02
N TYR A 335 -3.46 3.39 0.24
CA TYR A 335 -2.85 4.55 -0.41
C TYR A 335 -3.62 5.80 0.01
N TYR A 336 -2.92 6.85 0.43
CA TYR A 336 -3.55 8.10 0.85
C TYR A 336 -3.59 9.09 -0.29
N THR A 337 -4.77 9.67 -0.51
CA THR A 337 -4.99 10.65 -1.57
C THR A 337 -4.29 11.96 -1.24
N PRO A 338 -3.40 12.50 -2.08
CA PRO A 338 -2.88 13.87 -1.93
C PRO A 338 -4.01 14.91 -1.88
N ASP A 339 -3.86 15.96 -1.08
CA ASP A 339 -4.93 16.93 -0.82
C ASP A 339 -5.32 17.65 -2.12
N TRP A 340 -4.33 18.05 -2.93
CA TRP A 340 -4.57 18.61 -4.26
C TRP A 340 -5.37 17.67 -5.17
N LEU A 341 -5.18 16.35 -5.08
CA LEU A 341 -5.92 15.41 -5.92
C LEU A 341 -7.37 15.31 -5.46
N ALA A 342 -7.62 15.28 -4.15
CA ALA A 342 -8.96 15.28 -3.59
C ALA A 342 -9.73 16.57 -3.96
N GLU A 343 -9.09 17.73 -3.83
CA GLU A 343 -9.65 19.02 -4.25
C GLU A 343 -9.93 19.08 -5.76
N LEU A 344 -8.99 18.60 -6.58
CA LEU A 344 -9.16 18.53 -8.03
C LEU A 344 -10.36 17.65 -8.40
N VAL A 345 -10.52 16.48 -7.77
CA VAL A 345 -11.66 15.58 -8.00
C VAL A 345 -12.98 16.26 -7.65
N LEU A 346 -13.07 16.89 -6.46
CA LEU A 346 -14.28 17.62 -6.03
C LEU A 346 -14.64 18.75 -7.00
N ARG A 347 -13.64 19.42 -7.58
CA ARG A 347 -13.86 20.45 -8.60
C ARG A 347 -14.25 19.87 -9.96
N GLU A 348 -13.67 18.75 -10.38
CA GLU A 348 -13.97 18.09 -11.66
C GLU A 348 -15.40 17.49 -11.69
N ILE A 349 -15.94 17.11 -10.53
CA ILE A 349 -17.34 16.69 -10.38
C ILE A 349 -18.29 17.85 -10.03
N ASP A 350 -17.76 19.07 -9.88
CA ASP A 350 -18.49 20.28 -9.51
C ASP A 350 -19.38 20.10 -8.26
N TYR A 351 -18.80 19.67 -7.15
CA TYR A 351 -19.52 19.44 -5.88
C TYR A 351 -20.21 20.72 -5.36
N GLN A 352 -21.52 20.63 -5.09
CA GLN A 352 -22.38 21.77 -4.74
C GLN A 352 -22.83 21.80 -3.27
N PRO A 353 -23.09 22.99 -2.69
CA PRO A 353 -23.60 23.15 -1.31
C PRO A 353 -24.96 22.52 -0.97
N ASN A 354 -25.71 22.00 -1.95
CA ASN A 354 -27.00 21.33 -1.72
C ASN A 354 -26.91 19.80 -1.84
N GLN A 355 -25.73 19.26 -2.13
CA GLN A 355 -25.51 17.84 -2.32
C GLN A 355 -25.05 17.16 -1.02
N SER A 356 -25.47 15.92 -0.82
CA SER A 356 -24.90 15.04 0.19
C SER A 356 -23.74 14.23 -0.36
N LEU A 357 -22.68 14.08 0.44
CA LEU A 357 -21.44 13.40 0.10
C LEU A 357 -21.16 12.25 1.08
N TYR A 358 -20.74 11.10 0.54
CA TYR A 358 -20.29 9.97 1.33
C TYR A 358 -18.95 9.41 0.85
N ASP A 359 -18.05 9.13 1.78
CA ASP A 359 -16.83 8.37 1.55
C ASP A 359 -16.88 7.00 2.28
N PRO A 360 -16.99 5.87 1.56
CA PRO A 360 -17.15 4.55 2.17
C PRO A 360 -15.85 3.94 2.71
N ALA A 361 -14.69 4.52 2.42
CA ALA A 361 -13.38 4.09 2.90
C ALA A 361 -12.53 5.33 3.19
N CYS A 362 -13.00 6.15 4.12
CA CYS A 362 -12.56 7.53 4.22
C CYS A 362 -11.13 7.71 4.74
N GLY A 363 -10.49 6.68 5.28
CA GLY A 363 -9.16 6.76 5.85
C GLY A 363 -9.06 7.86 6.89
N SER A 364 -8.05 8.72 6.77
CA SER A 364 -7.86 9.93 7.60
C SER A 364 -8.82 11.08 7.27
N GLY A 365 -9.78 10.89 6.35
CA GLY A 365 -10.83 11.85 6.06
C GLY A 365 -10.46 12.94 5.05
N THR A 366 -9.43 12.75 4.22
CA THR A 366 -8.96 13.77 3.25
C THR A 366 -10.07 14.30 2.34
N PHE A 367 -10.91 13.42 1.76
CA PHE A 367 -12.04 13.85 0.94
C PHE A 367 -13.10 14.61 1.74
N LEU A 368 -13.34 14.24 3.00
CA LEU A 368 -14.31 14.91 3.87
C LEU A 368 -13.82 16.31 4.27
N PHE A 369 -12.55 16.43 4.65
CA PHE A 369 -11.87 17.70 4.91
C PHE A 369 -11.93 18.60 3.68
N SER A 370 -11.52 18.07 2.52
CA SER A 370 -11.50 18.81 1.25
C SER A 370 -12.91 19.23 0.83
N ALA A 371 -13.94 18.42 1.07
CA ALA A 371 -15.33 18.77 0.77
C ALA A 371 -15.80 19.95 1.62
N ILE A 372 -15.50 19.98 2.91
CA ILE A 372 -15.84 21.11 3.80
C ILE A 372 -15.13 22.39 3.33
N LYS A 373 -13.83 22.31 3.05
CA LYS A 373 -13.04 23.46 2.54
C LYS A 373 -13.51 23.92 1.16
N HIS A 374 -13.94 23.00 0.30
CA HIS A 374 -14.50 23.32 -1.01
C HIS A 374 -15.81 24.12 -0.88
N LEU A 375 -16.70 23.74 0.05
CA LEU A 375 -17.94 24.48 0.31
C LEU A 375 -17.67 25.85 0.95
N GLU A 376 -16.69 25.92 1.86
CA GLU A 376 -16.20 27.17 2.44
C GLU A 376 -15.72 28.14 1.36
N ALA A 377 -14.89 27.68 0.43
CA ALA A 377 -14.40 28.49 -0.70
C ALA A 377 -15.52 28.95 -1.66
N ARG A 378 -16.67 28.25 -1.67
CA ARG A 378 -17.87 28.62 -2.43
C ARG A 378 -18.85 29.50 -1.65
N GLY A 379 -18.44 30.00 -0.47
CA GLY A 379 -19.16 31.01 0.30
C GLY A 379 -20.08 30.46 1.40
N LEU A 380 -20.04 29.16 1.69
CA LEU A 380 -20.79 28.59 2.81
C LEU A 380 -19.96 28.76 4.10
N HIS A 381 -20.46 29.52 5.07
CA HIS A 381 -19.73 29.83 6.31
C HIS A 381 -20.61 29.72 7.56
N GLY A 382 -19.97 29.74 8.74
CA GLY A 382 -20.64 29.79 10.03
C GLY A 382 -21.60 28.62 10.23
N GLN A 383 -22.78 28.91 10.80
CA GLN A 383 -23.75 27.88 11.19
C GLN A 383 -24.24 27.06 10.01
N GLN A 384 -24.41 27.68 8.85
CA GLN A 384 -24.88 27.00 7.64
C GLN A 384 -23.89 25.93 7.17
N LEU A 385 -22.58 26.22 7.22
CA LEU A 385 -21.54 25.25 6.87
C LEU A 385 -21.52 24.09 7.86
N VAL A 386 -21.57 24.38 9.16
CA VAL A 386 -21.54 23.37 10.23
C VAL A 386 -22.76 22.44 10.12
N GLU A 387 -23.96 22.99 9.99
CA GLU A 387 -25.20 22.22 9.85
C GLU A 387 -25.21 21.39 8.57
N HIS A 388 -24.77 21.98 7.44
CA HIS A 388 -24.67 21.25 6.19
C HIS A 388 -23.68 20.10 6.32
N ALA A 389 -22.46 20.36 6.80
CA ALA A 389 -21.42 19.35 6.92
C ALA A 389 -21.93 18.17 7.76
N VAL A 390 -22.32 18.42 9.02
CA VAL A 390 -22.73 17.38 9.97
C VAL A 390 -23.90 16.53 9.44
N LYS A 391 -24.80 17.15 8.67
CA LYS A 391 -25.94 16.46 8.08
C LYS A 391 -25.59 15.69 6.80
N ASN A 392 -24.75 16.26 5.94
CA ASN A 392 -24.65 15.86 4.52
C ASN A 392 -23.30 15.27 4.12
N ILE A 393 -22.22 15.47 4.87
CA ILE A 393 -20.88 14.96 4.55
C ILE A 393 -20.57 13.84 5.54
N CYS A 394 -20.64 12.58 5.10
CA CYS A 394 -20.47 11.40 5.94
C CYS A 394 -19.28 10.54 5.51
N GLY A 395 -18.71 9.78 6.44
CA GLY A 395 -17.63 8.84 6.14
C GLY A 395 -17.72 7.54 6.95
N THR A 396 -17.19 6.45 6.39
CA THR A 396 -16.95 5.21 7.14
C THR A 396 -15.55 4.68 6.88
N ASP A 397 -14.96 4.10 7.90
CA ASP A 397 -13.74 3.30 7.75
C ASP A 397 -13.74 2.14 8.76
N VAL A 398 -13.05 1.05 8.45
CA VAL A 398 -12.90 -0.09 9.36
C VAL A 398 -11.76 0.10 10.35
N HIS A 399 -10.75 0.92 10.01
CA HIS A 399 -9.56 1.14 10.81
C HIS A 399 -9.86 2.14 11.96
N PRO A 400 -9.77 1.74 13.24
CA PRO A 400 -10.17 2.60 14.36
C PRO A 400 -9.41 3.92 14.46
N LEU A 401 -8.09 3.89 14.24
CA LEU A 401 -7.28 5.11 14.24
C LEU A 401 -7.62 6.06 13.08
N ALA A 402 -7.82 5.52 11.87
CA ALA A 402 -8.22 6.31 10.70
C ALA A 402 -9.52 7.09 10.99
N VAL A 403 -10.53 6.44 11.58
CA VAL A 403 -11.79 7.07 11.99
C VAL A 403 -11.56 8.22 12.98
N ILE A 404 -10.69 8.03 13.98
CA ILE A 404 -10.38 9.07 14.96
C ILE A 404 -9.70 10.26 14.28
N ILE A 405 -8.71 10.01 13.42
CA ILE A 405 -8.02 11.06 12.67
C ILE A 405 -8.99 11.77 11.72
N ALA A 406 -9.86 11.05 11.02
CA ALA A 406 -10.88 11.62 10.16
C ALA A 406 -11.86 12.51 10.93
N ARG A 407 -12.29 12.11 12.13
CA ARG A 407 -13.13 12.98 12.96
C ARG A 407 -12.38 14.25 13.39
N ILE A 408 -11.10 14.12 13.71
CA ILE A 408 -10.27 15.27 14.09
C ILE A 408 -10.06 16.21 12.90
N ASN A 409 -9.73 15.70 11.73
CA ASN A 409 -9.59 16.50 10.52
C ASN A 409 -10.90 17.18 10.14
N TYR A 410 -12.03 16.48 10.25
CA TYR A 410 -13.35 17.07 10.07
C TYR A 410 -13.61 18.23 11.05
N LEU A 411 -13.24 18.05 12.33
CA LEU A 411 -13.34 19.08 13.35
C LEU A 411 -12.45 20.28 13.04
N LEU A 412 -11.21 20.04 12.63
CA LEU A 412 -10.26 21.08 12.24
C LEU A 412 -10.76 21.88 11.04
N ALA A 413 -11.39 21.22 10.05
CA ALA A 413 -11.99 21.90 8.91
C ALA A 413 -13.10 22.88 9.32
N LEU A 414 -13.84 22.56 10.38
CA LEU A 414 -14.94 23.37 10.94
C LEU A 414 -14.51 24.31 12.08
N SER A 415 -13.27 24.23 12.57
CA SER A 415 -12.80 24.87 13.80
C SER A 415 -13.16 26.37 13.90
N GLN A 416 -12.85 27.13 12.86
CA GLN A 416 -13.12 28.58 12.77
C GLN A 416 -14.62 28.92 12.76
N HIS A 417 -15.46 27.97 12.36
CA HIS A 417 -16.91 28.14 12.28
C HIS A 417 -17.61 27.68 13.56
N LEU A 418 -16.95 26.91 14.43
CA LEU A 418 -17.55 26.43 15.68
C LEU A 418 -17.41 27.44 16.83
N GLN A 419 -16.48 28.39 16.73
CA GLN A 419 -16.26 29.40 17.75
C GLN A 419 -17.51 30.27 17.96
N GLY A 420 -18.05 30.28 19.18
CA GLY A 420 -19.23 31.07 19.56
C GLY A 420 -20.58 30.38 19.30
N MET A 421 -20.61 29.13 18.82
CA MET A 421 -21.87 28.36 18.72
C MET A 421 -22.20 27.64 20.02
N ASN A 422 -23.48 27.71 20.42
CA ASN A 422 -24.02 26.93 21.54
C ASN A 422 -24.62 25.57 21.09
N THR A 423 -24.20 25.05 19.94
CA THR A 423 -24.80 23.86 19.32
C THR A 423 -23.89 22.65 19.46
N THR A 424 -24.48 21.55 19.91
CA THR A 424 -23.77 20.27 20.08
C THR A 424 -23.80 19.44 18.79
N ILE A 425 -22.65 19.27 18.13
CA ILE A 425 -22.45 18.48 16.93
C ILE A 425 -21.97 17.04 17.22
N GLU A 426 -22.30 16.12 16.32
CA GLU A 426 -21.74 14.77 16.29
C GLU A 426 -21.12 14.58 14.91
N ILE A 427 -19.82 14.29 14.86
CA ILE A 427 -19.11 14.20 13.58
C ILE A 427 -19.51 12.90 12.87
N PRO A 428 -20.05 12.95 11.65
CA PRO A 428 -20.66 11.82 10.96
C PRO A 428 -19.63 10.89 10.29
N VAL A 429 -18.60 10.49 11.04
CA VAL A 429 -17.58 9.54 10.62
C VAL A 429 -17.63 8.32 11.53
N TYR A 430 -17.84 7.13 10.95
CA TYR A 430 -18.18 5.93 11.72
C TYR A 430 -17.23 4.78 11.47
N MET A 431 -16.92 4.05 12.54
CA MET A 431 -16.10 2.84 12.47
C MET A 431 -16.94 1.64 12.03
N ALA A 432 -16.98 1.38 10.72
CA ALA A 432 -17.87 0.38 10.15
C ALA A 432 -17.35 -0.19 8.82
N ASN A 433 -17.80 -1.40 8.49
CA ASN A 433 -17.50 -2.04 7.21
C ASN A 433 -18.50 -1.62 6.14
N ALA A 434 -18.07 -0.86 5.13
CA ALA A 434 -18.94 -0.46 4.02
C ALA A 434 -19.49 -1.66 3.23
N LEU A 435 -18.87 -2.84 3.26
CA LEU A 435 -19.38 -4.06 2.61
C LEU A 435 -20.56 -4.71 3.36
N SER A 436 -20.93 -4.20 4.55
CA SER A 436 -21.98 -4.77 5.40
C SER A 436 -23.32 -5.03 4.69
N PRO A 437 -23.87 -4.14 3.83
CA PRO A 437 -25.11 -4.40 3.12
C PRO A 437 -25.07 -5.68 2.26
N VAL A 438 -23.93 -5.93 1.62
CA VAL A 438 -23.73 -7.09 0.74
C VAL A 438 -23.57 -8.35 1.57
N ILE A 439 -22.75 -8.30 2.62
CA ILE A 439 -22.55 -9.43 3.53
C ILE A 439 -23.88 -9.84 4.17
N GLN A 440 -24.72 -8.87 4.53
CA GLN A 440 -26.04 -9.13 5.09
C GLN A 440 -26.99 -9.79 4.08
N ALA A 441 -27.08 -9.25 2.85
CA ALA A 441 -27.91 -9.83 1.79
C ALA A 441 -27.54 -11.29 1.47
N GLN A 442 -26.29 -11.67 1.77
CA GLN A 442 -25.70 -12.97 1.49
C GLN A 442 -25.89 -14.04 2.59
N SER A 443 -26.33 -13.67 3.79
CA SER A 443 -26.42 -14.58 4.94
C SER A 443 -27.51 -15.65 4.75
N LYS A 444 -27.17 -16.92 4.98
CA LYS A 444 -28.08 -18.08 4.92
C LYS A 444 -28.65 -18.48 6.29
N ASP A 445 -28.38 -17.70 7.33
CA ASP A 445 -28.78 -18.01 8.71
C ASP A 445 -30.32 -18.09 8.84
N SER A 446 -30.82 -19.04 9.62
CA SER A 446 -32.25 -19.30 9.79
C SER A 446 -32.98 -18.19 10.55
N GLU A 447 -32.25 -17.33 11.28
CA GLU A 447 -32.73 -16.11 11.94
C GLU A 447 -32.64 -14.88 11.00
N LYS A 448 -33.23 -14.98 9.80
CA LYS A 448 -33.10 -14.07 8.63
C LYS A 448 -33.37 -12.56 8.84
N ASN A 449 -33.73 -12.12 10.04
CA ASN A 449 -34.19 -10.76 10.29
C ASN A 449 -33.32 -9.94 11.26
N THR A 450 -32.08 -10.37 11.51
CA THR A 450 -31.13 -9.63 12.37
C THR A 450 -29.75 -9.43 11.75
N LEU A 451 -29.05 -8.37 12.18
CA LEU A 451 -27.63 -8.12 11.98
C LEU A 451 -26.87 -8.68 13.20
N PRO A 452 -26.15 -9.81 13.05
CA PRO A 452 -25.36 -10.39 14.14
C PRO A 452 -24.04 -9.65 14.32
N ILE A 453 -23.66 -9.41 15.58
CA ILE A 453 -22.40 -8.76 15.97
C ILE A 453 -21.72 -9.67 16.98
N GLU A 454 -20.63 -10.30 16.54
CA GLU A 454 -19.92 -11.30 17.32
C GLU A 454 -19.18 -10.68 18.53
N VAL A 455 -19.37 -11.31 19.68
CA VAL A 455 -18.69 -11.05 20.95
C VAL A 455 -17.76 -12.23 21.23
N PRO A 456 -16.47 -12.00 21.59
CA PRO A 456 -15.57 -13.09 21.95
C PRO A 456 -16.15 -13.89 23.11
N PRO A 457 -15.86 -15.21 23.18
CA PRO A 457 -16.49 -16.08 24.16
C PRO A 457 -16.43 -15.54 25.60
N LEU A 458 -17.52 -15.76 26.33
CA LEU A 458 -17.67 -15.44 27.75
C LEU A 458 -17.47 -16.73 28.59
N HIS A 459 -16.98 -16.59 29.82
CA HIS A 459 -16.90 -17.66 30.83
C HIS A 459 -16.46 -19.07 30.36
N ASN A 460 -15.21 -19.25 29.92
CA ASN A 460 -14.66 -20.56 29.48
C ASN A 460 -15.50 -21.30 28.41
N SER A 461 -16.44 -20.62 27.75
CA SER A 461 -17.13 -21.15 26.56
C SER A 461 -16.16 -21.14 25.38
N ASP A 462 -16.19 -22.19 24.56
CA ASP A 462 -15.49 -22.22 23.27
C ASP A 462 -16.28 -21.52 22.15
N GLN A 463 -17.54 -21.14 22.40
CA GLN A 463 -18.41 -20.53 21.39
C GLN A 463 -18.58 -19.02 21.58
N PRO A 464 -18.52 -18.23 20.48
CA PRO A 464 -18.79 -16.81 20.52
C PRO A 464 -20.27 -16.51 20.76
N GLU A 465 -20.54 -15.39 21.43
CA GLU A 465 -21.89 -14.84 21.58
C GLU A 465 -22.16 -13.76 20.53
N TYR A 466 -23.42 -13.34 20.38
CA TYR A 466 -23.80 -12.37 19.35
C TYR A 466 -24.84 -11.38 19.86
N PHE A 467 -24.59 -10.08 19.67
CA PHE A 467 -25.71 -9.13 19.62
C PHE A 467 -26.48 -9.35 18.32
N ARG A 468 -27.79 -9.42 18.41
CA ARG A 468 -28.69 -9.63 17.27
C ARG A 468 -29.54 -8.38 17.11
N ILE A 469 -29.17 -7.49 16.20
CA ILE A 469 -29.93 -6.26 15.96
C ILE A 469 -31.03 -6.52 14.93
N PRO A 470 -32.32 -6.31 15.21
CA PRO A 470 -33.36 -6.46 14.20
C PRO A 470 -33.10 -5.60 12.95
N ASN A 471 -33.28 -6.17 11.76
CA ASN A 471 -33.01 -5.50 10.48
C ASN A 471 -33.86 -4.23 10.32
N THR A 472 -35.12 -4.28 10.74
CA THR A 472 -36.04 -3.14 10.78
C THR A 472 -35.46 -1.96 11.57
N VAL A 473 -34.74 -2.25 12.65
CA VAL A 473 -34.07 -1.23 13.47
C VAL A 473 -32.74 -0.82 12.86
N ALA A 474 -31.92 -1.77 12.36
CA ALA A 474 -30.66 -1.45 11.70
C ALA A 474 -30.82 -0.55 10.47
N GLN A 475 -32.02 -0.54 9.89
CA GLN A 475 -32.45 0.31 8.78
C GLN A 475 -32.99 1.68 9.22
N ASN A 476 -33.37 1.86 10.50
CA ASN A 476 -33.86 3.12 11.04
C ASN A 476 -32.81 3.74 12.00
N PRO A 477 -32.01 4.74 11.55
CA PRO A 477 -30.88 5.25 12.34
C PRO A 477 -31.27 5.86 13.68
N ASP A 478 -32.42 6.53 13.76
CA ASP A 478 -32.86 7.21 14.98
C ASP A 478 -33.37 6.17 15.99
N LEU A 479 -34.19 5.21 15.54
CA LEU A 479 -34.60 4.08 16.37
C LEU A 479 -33.40 3.25 16.83
N TYR A 480 -32.44 2.97 15.94
CA TYR A 480 -31.22 2.25 16.30
C TYR A 480 -30.47 2.96 17.42
N THR A 481 -30.25 4.27 17.26
CA THR A 481 -29.54 5.08 18.26
C THR A 481 -30.28 5.09 19.60
N ASP A 482 -31.61 5.22 19.58
CA ASP A 482 -32.43 5.20 20.79
C ASP A 482 -32.42 3.82 21.47
N MET A 483 -32.46 2.74 20.70
CA MET A 483 -32.41 1.38 21.23
C MET A 483 -31.06 1.06 21.86
N ILE A 484 -29.94 1.44 21.23
CA ILE A 484 -28.60 1.27 21.82
C ILE A 484 -28.47 2.06 23.13
N ARG A 485 -28.93 3.32 23.15
CA ARG A 485 -28.93 4.15 24.37
C ARG A 485 -29.79 3.55 25.49
N LEU A 486 -30.95 2.99 25.14
CA LEU A 486 -31.85 2.34 26.10
C LEU A 486 -31.16 1.15 26.76
N ILE A 487 -30.63 0.20 25.98
CA ILE A 487 -29.98 -0.99 26.55
C ILE A 487 -28.70 -0.63 27.31
N GLU A 488 -27.93 0.35 26.83
CA GLU A 488 -26.70 0.80 27.51
C GLU A 488 -27.02 1.41 28.88
N GLY A 489 -28.02 2.29 28.94
CA GLY A 489 -28.45 2.91 30.20
C GLY A 489 -28.96 1.89 31.21
N LEU A 490 -29.78 0.95 30.76
CA LEU A 490 -30.33 -0.11 31.62
C LEU A 490 -29.24 -1.08 32.11
N ALA A 491 -28.34 -1.50 31.21
CA ALA A 491 -27.23 -2.39 31.55
C ALA A 491 -26.31 -1.77 32.60
N LYS A 492 -25.96 -0.48 32.49
CA LYS A 492 -25.15 0.24 33.49
C LYS A 492 -25.80 0.33 34.87
N THR A 493 -27.14 0.27 34.93
CA THR A 493 -27.88 0.29 36.20
C THR A 493 -28.24 -1.10 36.72
N GLY A 494 -27.81 -2.17 36.03
CA GLY A 494 -28.08 -3.56 36.42
C GLY A 494 -29.55 -3.98 36.31
N GLN A 495 -30.38 -3.23 35.57
CA GLN A 495 -31.80 -3.56 35.41
C GLN A 495 -32.00 -4.84 34.58
N LYS A 496 -33.03 -5.62 34.88
CA LYS A 496 -33.36 -6.87 34.17
C LYS A 496 -34.24 -6.59 32.95
N ALA A 497 -34.19 -7.49 31.98
CA ALA A 497 -35.11 -7.50 30.86
C ALA A 497 -36.52 -7.97 31.31
N ASP A 498 -37.25 -7.11 32.02
CA ASP A 498 -38.60 -7.35 32.57
C ASP A 498 -39.72 -6.71 31.72
N ASP A 499 -40.96 -6.71 32.22
CA ASP A 499 -42.10 -6.14 31.49
C ASP A 499 -41.96 -4.62 31.28
N ARG A 500 -41.25 -3.91 32.18
CA ARG A 500 -40.97 -2.48 32.02
C ARG A 500 -39.95 -2.24 30.91
N PHE A 501 -38.97 -3.12 30.75
CA PHE A 501 -38.09 -3.08 29.58
C PHE A 501 -38.89 -3.21 28.28
N ASP A 502 -39.83 -4.15 28.23
CA ASP A 502 -40.66 -4.35 27.03
C ASP A 502 -41.53 -3.14 26.70
N GLU A 503 -42.10 -2.48 27.72
CA GLU A 503 -42.83 -1.23 27.55
C GLU A 503 -41.94 -0.13 26.94
N ASN A 504 -40.72 0.04 27.44
CA ASN A 504 -39.77 1.01 26.89
C ASN A 504 -39.42 0.70 25.42
N VAL A 505 -39.20 -0.59 25.08
CA VAL A 505 -38.93 -1.02 23.69
C VAL A 505 -40.13 -0.67 22.80
N ARG A 506 -41.35 -0.99 23.25
CA ARG A 506 -42.60 -0.68 22.51
C ARG A 506 -42.75 0.82 22.29
N GLU A 507 -42.47 1.64 23.30
CA GLU A 507 -42.52 3.09 23.21
C GLU A 507 -41.56 3.63 22.14
N LYS A 508 -40.31 3.12 22.11
CA LYS A 508 -39.32 3.53 21.08
C LYS A 508 -39.79 3.15 19.67
N TYR A 509 -40.25 1.93 19.47
CA TYR A 509 -40.77 1.49 18.16
C TYR A 509 -41.98 2.33 17.71
N GLN A 510 -42.90 2.63 18.62
CA GLN A 510 -44.06 3.49 18.33
C GLN A 510 -43.66 4.92 17.97
N ALA A 511 -42.72 5.53 18.71
CA ALA A 511 -42.23 6.87 18.45
C ALA A 511 -41.61 7.01 17.05
N HIS A 512 -40.95 5.95 16.58
CA HIS A 512 -40.30 5.88 15.25
C HIS A 512 -41.20 5.29 14.16
N LYS A 513 -42.47 4.98 14.47
CA LYS A 513 -43.46 4.39 13.55
C LYS A 513 -42.98 3.07 12.91
N VAL A 514 -42.24 2.27 13.66
CA VAL A 514 -41.76 0.94 13.24
C VAL A 514 -42.59 -0.14 13.93
N THR A 515 -43.01 -1.16 13.18
CA THR A 515 -43.74 -2.30 13.74
C THR A 515 -42.79 -3.18 14.56
N LEU A 516 -43.07 -3.33 15.86
CA LEU A 516 -42.36 -4.27 16.73
C LEU A 516 -42.89 -5.69 16.54
N THR A 517 -41.99 -6.66 16.36
CA THR A 517 -42.33 -8.08 16.36
C THR A 517 -41.97 -8.73 17.70
N ASP A 518 -42.60 -9.86 18.04
CA ASP A 518 -42.22 -10.62 19.25
C ASP A 518 -40.77 -11.13 19.17
N THR A 519 -40.30 -11.46 17.97
CA THR A 519 -38.91 -11.84 17.71
C THR A 519 -37.93 -10.70 17.99
N ASP A 520 -38.25 -9.49 17.55
CA ASP A 520 -37.45 -8.29 17.82
C ASP A 520 -37.30 -8.08 19.34
N LEU A 521 -38.40 -8.21 20.08
CA LEU A 521 -38.43 -8.05 21.53
C LEU A 521 -37.55 -9.10 22.23
N ILE A 522 -37.62 -10.36 21.80
CA ILE A 522 -36.74 -11.43 22.29
C ILE A 522 -35.26 -11.10 22.05
N HIS A 523 -34.92 -10.58 20.87
CA HIS A 523 -33.54 -10.19 20.57
C HIS A 523 -33.07 -9.01 21.44
N TRP A 524 -33.92 -8.02 21.68
CA TRP A 524 -33.58 -6.90 22.57
C TRP A 524 -33.39 -7.33 24.02
N ARG A 525 -34.20 -8.28 24.52
CA ARG A 525 -34.00 -8.89 25.84
C ARG A 525 -32.63 -9.59 25.93
N LYS A 526 -32.30 -10.42 24.93
CA LYS A 526 -31.00 -11.11 24.86
C LYS A 526 -29.83 -10.12 24.77
N ASN A 527 -29.97 -9.05 23.97
CA ASN A 527 -28.93 -8.04 23.83
C ASN A 527 -28.68 -7.27 25.14
N LEU A 528 -29.74 -6.96 25.90
CA LEU A 528 -29.60 -6.32 27.22
C LEU A 528 -28.86 -7.23 28.21
N GLU A 529 -29.26 -8.51 28.29
CA GLU A 529 -28.60 -9.46 29.20
C GLU A 529 -27.14 -9.71 28.80
N LEU A 530 -26.83 -9.86 27.50
CA LEU A 530 -25.45 -9.95 27.03
C LEU A 530 -24.63 -8.71 27.39
N LEU A 531 -25.19 -7.50 27.21
CA LEU A 531 -24.51 -6.26 27.57
C LEU A 531 -24.25 -6.17 29.08
N LYS A 532 -25.16 -6.68 29.91
CA LYS A 532 -24.99 -6.75 31.36
C LYS A 532 -23.88 -7.72 31.76
N THR A 533 -23.86 -8.93 31.20
CA THR A 533 -22.78 -9.90 31.43
C THR A 533 -21.43 -9.29 31.06
N LEU A 534 -21.36 -8.55 29.95
CA LEU A 534 -20.15 -7.82 29.58
C LEU A 534 -19.76 -6.72 30.56
N ILE A 535 -20.71 -6.08 31.25
CA ILE A 535 -20.42 -5.09 32.31
C ILE A 535 -19.94 -5.81 33.57
N GLU A 536 -20.59 -6.90 33.97
CA GLU A 536 -20.25 -7.69 35.15
C GLU A 536 -18.85 -8.31 35.04
N ASP A 537 -18.43 -8.70 33.84
CA ASP A 537 -17.10 -9.22 33.54
C ASP A 537 -16.01 -8.12 33.36
N ASP A 538 -16.36 -6.85 33.55
CA ASP A 538 -15.48 -5.68 33.30
C ASP A 538 -14.99 -5.61 31.83
N ARG A 539 -15.82 -6.06 30.88
CA ARG A 539 -15.53 -6.12 29.43
C ARG A 539 -16.36 -5.14 28.59
N ASN A 540 -17.25 -4.36 29.20
CA ASN A 540 -18.22 -3.53 28.47
C ASN A 540 -17.63 -2.29 27.78
N GLY A 541 -16.47 -1.79 28.21
CA GLY A 541 -16.02 -0.41 27.91
C GLY A 541 -15.92 0.01 26.44
N ILE A 542 -16.03 -0.91 25.48
CA ILE A 542 -15.98 -0.67 24.03
C ILE A 542 -17.27 -1.07 23.27
N TRP A 543 -18.17 -1.86 23.86
CA TRP A 543 -19.28 -2.45 23.12
C TRP A 543 -20.36 -1.43 22.73
N ALA A 544 -20.68 -0.48 23.61
CA ALA A 544 -21.56 0.64 23.26
C ALA A 544 -21.02 1.45 22.07
N PHE A 545 -19.70 1.65 22.03
CA PHE A 545 -19.01 2.30 20.92
C PHE A 545 -19.12 1.47 19.63
N ILE A 546 -18.80 0.18 19.68
CA ILE A 546 -18.89 -0.72 18.52
C ILE A 546 -20.32 -0.76 17.96
N LEU A 547 -21.32 -1.00 18.82
CA LEU A 547 -22.73 -1.04 18.43
C LEU A 547 -23.14 0.28 17.75
N SER A 548 -22.88 1.43 18.37
CA SER A 548 -23.27 2.74 17.82
C SER A 548 -22.76 3.05 16.39
N ASN A 549 -21.69 2.37 15.95
CA ASN A 549 -21.08 2.57 14.63
C ASN A 549 -21.45 1.49 13.60
N LEU A 550 -21.62 0.22 14.00
CA LEU A 550 -21.67 -0.91 13.06
C LEU A 550 -22.84 -0.90 12.07
N ALA A 551 -24.02 -0.40 12.46
CA ALA A 551 -25.19 -0.40 11.59
C ALA A 551 -25.21 0.75 10.56
N ARG A 552 -24.26 1.70 10.63
CA ARG A 552 -24.25 2.92 9.82
C ARG A 552 -24.19 2.66 8.30
N PRO A 553 -23.42 1.69 7.78
CA PRO A 553 -23.45 1.35 6.36
C PRO A 553 -24.84 0.91 5.88
N LEU A 554 -25.63 0.21 6.70
CA LEU A 554 -26.98 -0.21 6.32
C LEU A 554 -27.94 0.98 6.21
N THR A 555 -27.86 1.91 7.16
CA THR A 555 -28.68 3.13 7.11
C THR A 555 -28.28 4.04 5.95
N PHE A 556 -26.98 4.11 5.63
CA PHE A 556 -26.46 4.85 4.50
C PHE A 556 -26.88 4.27 3.15
N ALA A 557 -26.97 2.94 3.03
CA ALA A 557 -27.49 2.29 1.83
C ALA A 557 -28.99 2.58 1.57
N GLN A 558 -29.75 2.88 2.63
CA GLN A 558 -31.14 3.31 2.50
C GLN A 558 -31.27 4.80 2.20
N ARG A 559 -30.52 5.64 2.91
CA ARG A 559 -30.50 7.09 2.72
C ARG A 559 -30.06 7.45 1.31
N ARG A 560 -28.96 6.84 0.85
CA ARG A 560 -28.21 7.15 -0.37
C ARG A 560 -27.72 8.61 -0.43
N PHE A 561 -26.72 8.87 -1.26
CA PHE A 561 -26.04 10.15 -1.35
C PHE A 561 -26.07 10.70 -2.78
N ASP A 562 -26.06 12.03 -2.90
CA ASP A 562 -25.99 12.70 -4.21
C ASP A 562 -24.60 12.53 -4.83
N VAL A 563 -23.58 12.47 -3.97
CA VAL A 563 -22.18 12.30 -4.32
C VAL A 563 -21.56 11.19 -3.48
N VAL A 564 -20.82 10.28 -4.11
CA VAL A 564 -19.97 9.30 -3.43
C VAL A 564 -18.55 9.46 -3.95
N VAL A 565 -17.58 9.71 -3.07
CA VAL A 565 -16.17 9.93 -3.44
C VAL A 565 -15.26 9.14 -2.54
N GLY A 566 -14.00 8.96 -2.92
CA GLY A 566 -13.04 8.30 -2.05
C GLY A 566 -11.86 7.70 -2.78
N ASN A 567 -10.96 7.12 -2.00
CA ASN A 567 -9.89 6.25 -2.48
C ASN A 567 -10.06 4.88 -1.81
N PRO A 568 -10.81 3.95 -2.41
CA PRO A 568 -11.05 2.63 -1.83
C PRO A 568 -9.75 1.82 -1.69
N PRO A 569 -9.71 0.76 -0.87
CA PRO A 569 -8.52 -0.06 -0.68
C PRO A 569 -8.09 -0.78 -1.97
N TRP A 570 -6.79 -0.71 -2.30
CA TRP A 570 -6.18 -1.37 -3.48
C TRP A 570 -5.59 -2.74 -3.11
N LEU A 571 -6.29 -3.51 -2.25
CA LEU A 571 -5.86 -4.82 -1.79
C LEU A 571 -6.25 -5.91 -2.79
N SER A 572 -5.25 -6.62 -3.33
CA SER A 572 -5.49 -7.77 -4.21
C SER A 572 -5.89 -9.01 -3.41
N TYR A 573 -6.85 -9.76 -3.93
CA TYR A 573 -7.43 -10.97 -3.33
C TYR A 573 -6.41 -12.01 -2.86
N ARG A 574 -5.29 -12.15 -3.58
CA ARG A 574 -4.20 -13.07 -3.22
C ARG A 574 -3.48 -12.72 -1.91
N TYR A 575 -3.56 -11.47 -1.47
CA TYR A 575 -2.95 -10.99 -0.23
C TYR A 575 -3.89 -11.14 0.97
N ILE A 576 -5.18 -11.43 0.74
CA ILE A 576 -6.12 -11.78 1.80
C ILE A 576 -5.81 -13.21 2.26
N LYS A 577 -5.18 -13.35 3.42
CA LYS A 577 -4.80 -14.63 4.03
C LYS A 577 -5.90 -15.20 4.91
N ASN A 578 -6.71 -14.34 5.55
CA ASN A 578 -7.88 -14.77 6.31
C ASN A 578 -8.92 -15.43 5.38
N LYS A 579 -9.21 -16.71 5.61
CA LYS A 579 -10.06 -17.51 4.70
C LYS A 579 -11.53 -17.11 4.71
N SER A 580 -12.07 -16.67 5.85
CA SER A 580 -13.45 -16.18 5.93
C SER A 580 -13.59 -14.92 5.09
N TYR A 581 -12.74 -13.93 5.36
CA TYR A 581 -12.75 -12.67 4.64
C TYR A 581 -12.47 -12.84 3.14
N GLN A 582 -11.52 -13.71 2.79
CA GLN A 582 -11.24 -14.07 1.39
C GLN A 582 -12.50 -14.64 0.70
N ASN A 583 -13.26 -15.52 1.36
CA ASN A 583 -14.51 -16.06 0.80
C ASN A 583 -15.62 -15.02 0.68
N GLU A 584 -15.76 -14.12 1.66
CA GLU A 584 -16.72 -13.00 1.63
C GLU A 584 -16.47 -12.10 0.41
N VAL A 585 -15.22 -11.70 0.19
CA VAL A 585 -14.83 -10.87 -0.96
C VAL A 585 -15.10 -11.58 -2.28
N LYS A 586 -14.76 -12.87 -2.39
CA LYS A 586 -15.04 -13.67 -3.60
C LYS A 586 -16.53 -13.71 -3.92
N LYS A 587 -17.36 -13.95 -2.90
CA LYS A 587 -18.81 -14.04 -3.06
C LYS A 587 -19.39 -12.69 -3.49
N ALA A 588 -18.98 -11.61 -2.85
CA ALA A 588 -19.36 -10.25 -3.25
C ALA A 588 -18.98 -9.94 -4.71
N TYR A 589 -17.78 -10.33 -5.15
CA TYR A 589 -17.36 -10.16 -6.55
C TYR A 589 -18.27 -10.86 -7.55
N ILE A 590 -18.71 -12.08 -7.22
CA ILE A 590 -19.62 -12.87 -8.06
C ILE A 590 -21.01 -12.24 -8.08
N ASP A 591 -21.54 -11.83 -6.92
CA ASP A 591 -22.88 -11.25 -6.81
C ASP A 591 -23.00 -9.91 -7.54
N PHE A 592 -21.90 -9.15 -7.61
CA PHE A 592 -21.81 -7.93 -8.42
C PHE A 592 -21.43 -8.19 -9.89
N GLU A 593 -21.34 -9.46 -10.32
CA GLU A 593 -21.00 -9.83 -11.70
C GLU A 593 -19.69 -9.18 -12.19
N LEU A 594 -18.72 -9.02 -11.27
CA LEU A 594 -17.39 -8.45 -11.57
C LEU A 594 -16.41 -9.50 -12.09
N ILE A 595 -16.77 -10.78 -11.98
CA ILE A 595 -16.00 -11.90 -12.52
C ILE A 595 -16.91 -13.10 -12.79
N GLU A 596 -16.63 -13.86 -13.83
CA GLU A 596 -17.32 -15.12 -14.09
C GLU A 596 -16.87 -16.22 -13.12
N THR A 597 -17.81 -17.08 -12.71
CA THR A 597 -17.56 -18.18 -11.77
C THR A 597 -16.54 -19.21 -12.30
N ASN A 598 -16.43 -19.34 -13.63
CA ASN A 598 -15.53 -20.27 -14.30
C ASN A 598 -14.11 -19.71 -14.49
N ASP A 599 -13.90 -18.40 -14.30
CA ASP A 599 -12.62 -17.71 -14.50
C ASP A 599 -11.69 -17.79 -13.28
N THR A 600 -11.62 -18.99 -12.68
CA THR A 600 -10.87 -19.28 -11.44
C THR A 600 -9.40 -18.84 -11.47
N LYS A 601 -8.78 -18.81 -12.66
CA LYS A 601 -7.40 -18.32 -12.88
C LYS A 601 -7.23 -16.83 -12.58
N LEU A 602 -8.30 -16.03 -12.72
CA LEU A 602 -8.31 -14.58 -12.49
C LEU A 602 -8.63 -14.21 -11.05
N PHE A 603 -9.15 -15.14 -10.23
CA PHE A 603 -9.52 -14.86 -8.84
C PHE A 603 -8.37 -14.26 -8.02
N THR A 604 -7.15 -14.77 -8.23
CA THR A 604 -5.96 -14.25 -7.52
C THR A 604 -5.58 -12.82 -7.89
N GLN A 605 -6.15 -12.28 -8.97
CA GLN A 605 -5.88 -10.93 -9.50
C GLN A 605 -6.99 -9.94 -9.18
N MET A 606 -8.14 -10.39 -8.67
CA MET A 606 -9.22 -9.51 -8.18
C MET A 606 -8.68 -8.52 -7.15
N ASP A 607 -9.31 -7.35 -7.06
CA ASP A 607 -8.93 -6.26 -6.19
C ASP A 607 -10.17 -5.61 -5.53
N LEU A 608 -10.03 -5.10 -4.30
CA LEU A 608 -11.15 -4.50 -3.58
C LEU A 608 -11.62 -3.16 -4.19
N SER A 609 -10.80 -2.46 -4.96
CA SER A 609 -11.12 -1.09 -5.40
C SER A 609 -12.32 -1.07 -6.37
N THR A 610 -12.36 -2.03 -7.30
CA THR A 610 -13.51 -2.21 -8.22
C THR A 610 -14.77 -2.74 -7.51
N LEU A 611 -14.61 -3.55 -6.47
CA LEU A 611 -15.72 -4.01 -5.63
C LEU A 611 -16.36 -2.85 -4.87
N PHE A 612 -15.56 -1.96 -4.28
CA PHE A 612 -16.05 -0.76 -3.61
C PHE A 612 -16.76 0.18 -4.59
N TYR A 613 -16.26 0.31 -5.82
CA TYR A 613 -16.92 1.11 -6.86
C TYR A 613 -18.32 0.56 -7.18
N ALA A 614 -18.42 -0.74 -7.44
CA ALA A 614 -19.68 -1.44 -7.72
C ALA A 614 -20.69 -1.32 -6.56
N LEU A 615 -20.24 -1.61 -5.35
CA LEU A 615 -21.01 -1.44 -4.12
C LEU A 615 -21.56 -0.01 -3.99
N SER A 616 -20.71 0.99 -4.23
CA SER A 616 -21.06 2.39 -4.08
C SER A 616 -22.10 2.83 -5.09
N GLN A 617 -21.96 2.39 -6.34
CA GLN A 617 -22.93 2.63 -7.41
C GLN A 617 -24.30 2.01 -7.09
N ASP A 618 -24.34 0.79 -6.54
CA ASP A 618 -25.59 0.04 -6.37
C ASP A 618 -26.33 0.36 -5.06
N TYR A 619 -25.59 0.52 -3.96
CA TYR A 619 -26.15 0.68 -2.61
C TYR A 619 -26.13 2.12 -2.10
N TYR A 620 -25.07 2.89 -2.36
CA TYR A 620 -24.86 4.19 -1.71
C TYR A 620 -25.23 5.38 -2.57
N LEU A 621 -25.23 5.25 -3.89
CA LEU A 621 -25.51 6.35 -4.81
C LEU A 621 -27.01 6.51 -5.07
N LYS A 622 -27.51 7.76 -5.03
CA LYS A 622 -28.85 8.09 -5.51
C LYS A 622 -28.93 7.92 -7.02
N LYS A 623 -30.15 7.70 -7.54
CA LYS A 623 -30.38 7.67 -8.99
C LYS A 623 -29.98 9.03 -9.60
N GLY A 624 -29.06 9.01 -10.55
CA GLY A 624 -28.51 10.23 -11.17
C GLY A 624 -27.48 10.98 -10.32
N GLY A 625 -27.06 10.43 -9.18
CA GLY A 625 -25.96 10.97 -8.39
C GLY A 625 -24.60 10.79 -9.08
N THR A 626 -23.58 11.42 -8.51
CA THR A 626 -22.20 11.38 -9.00
C THR A 626 -21.30 10.50 -8.12
N LEU A 627 -20.56 9.58 -8.72
CA LEU A 627 -19.54 8.75 -8.07
C LEU A 627 -18.17 9.09 -8.65
N ALA A 628 -17.16 9.36 -7.81
CA ALA A 628 -15.80 9.59 -8.28
C ALA A 628 -14.73 8.98 -7.38
N PHE A 629 -14.05 7.95 -7.86
CA PHE A 629 -13.04 7.20 -7.09
C PHE A 629 -11.65 7.27 -7.71
N VAL A 630 -10.65 7.42 -6.84
CA VAL A 630 -9.24 7.24 -7.17
C VAL A 630 -8.93 5.74 -7.20
N LEU A 631 -8.42 5.23 -8.32
CA LEU A 631 -8.26 3.80 -8.57
C LEU A 631 -6.91 3.48 -9.25
N PRO A 632 -6.38 2.25 -9.13
CA PRO A 632 -5.22 1.84 -9.90
C PRO A 632 -5.50 1.94 -11.40
N LEU A 633 -4.54 2.42 -12.20
CA LEU A 633 -4.67 2.55 -13.65
C LEU A 633 -5.05 1.23 -14.33
N SER A 634 -4.74 0.08 -13.72
CA SER A 634 -5.08 -1.24 -14.28
C SER A 634 -6.57 -1.40 -14.57
N VAL A 635 -7.46 -0.71 -13.83
CA VAL A 635 -8.91 -0.77 -14.00
C VAL A 635 -9.38 -0.24 -15.35
N ILE A 636 -8.57 0.57 -16.05
CA ILE A 636 -8.85 1.06 -17.41
C ILE A 636 -7.95 0.45 -18.49
N THR A 637 -7.10 -0.53 -18.13
CA THR A 637 -6.27 -1.25 -19.12
C THR A 637 -6.91 -2.56 -19.54
N GLY A 638 -6.29 -3.32 -20.45
CA GLY A 638 -6.77 -4.65 -20.88
C GLY A 638 -6.53 -5.78 -19.88
N ALA A 639 -6.38 -5.48 -18.59
CA ALA A 639 -6.19 -6.48 -17.55
C ALA A 639 -7.50 -7.28 -17.35
N LYS A 640 -7.45 -8.58 -17.63
CA LYS A 640 -8.65 -9.41 -17.85
C LYS A 640 -9.58 -9.48 -16.63
N GLN A 641 -9.05 -9.36 -15.42
CA GLN A 641 -9.84 -9.38 -14.19
C GLN A 641 -10.81 -8.19 -14.06
N HIS A 642 -10.63 -7.11 -14.81
CA HIS A 642 -11.52 -5.95 -14.77
C HIS A 642 -12.49 -5.88 -15.96
N ARG A 643 -12.52 -6.86 -16.87
CA ARG A 643 -13.36 -6.80 -18.07
C ARG A 643 -14.85 -6.69 -17.75
N ALA A 644 -15.34 -7.56 -16.86
CA ALA A 644 -16.74 -7.52 -16.45
C ALA A 644 -17.07 -6.20 -15.71
N PHE A 645 -16.15 -5.67 -14.91
CA PHE A 645 -16.27 -4.33 -14.34
C PHE A 645 -16.39 -3.25 -15.43
N GLN A 646 -15.50 -3.24 -16.42
CA GLN A 646 -15.50 -2.28 -17.54
C GLN A 646 -16.76 -2.37 -18.41
N ALA A 647 -17.32 -3.57 -18.57
CA ALA A 647 -18.50 -3.83 -19.39
C ALA A 647 -19.81 -3.50 -18.67
N HIS A 648 -19.91 -3.82 -17.37
CA HIS A 648 -21.18 -3.76 -16.63
C HIS A 648 -21.34 -2.48 -15.80
N ARG A 649 -20.25 -1.78 -15.48
CA ARG A 649 -20.32 -0.58 -14.61
C ARG A 649 -20.42 0.68 -15.43
N ARG A 650 -21.29 1.59 -14.95
CA ARG A 650 -21.45 2.90 -15.56
C ARG A 650 -20.25 3.76 -15.20
N ILE A 651 -19.51 4.18 -16.23
CA ILE A 651 -18.34 5.07 -16.15
C ILE A 651 -18.55 6.14 -17.23
N SER A 652 -18.62 7.41 -16.84
CA SER A 652 -18.89 8.51 -17.76
C SER A 652 -17.66 9.35 -18.10
N ARG A 653 -16.66 9.43 -17.21
CA ARG A 653 -15.41 10.15 -17.47
C ARG A 653 -14.20 9.47 -16.80
N ILE A 654 -13.02 9.65 -17.38
CA ILE A 654 -11.74 9.14 -16.87
C ILE A 654 -10.75 10.29 -16.74
N LEU A 655 -10.14 10.46 -15.57
CA LEU A 655 -8.96 11.31 -15.40
C LEU A 655 -7.73 10.39 -15.27
N ASP A 656 -6.82 10.46 -16.23
CA ASP A 656 -5.63 9.61 -16.32
C ASP A 656 -4.41 10.36 -15.76
N PHE A 657 -3.83 9.87 -14.66
CA PHE A 657 -2.68 10.48 -13.99
C PHE A 657 -1.39 9.64 -14.18
N GLU A 658 -1.32 8.79 -15.21
CA GLU A 658 -0.15 7.93 -15.45
C GLU A 658 1.17 8.72 -15.54
N GLU A 659 1.13 9.93 -16.09
CA GLU A 659 2.31 10.75 -16.38
C GLU A 659 2.58 11.83 -15.31
N VAL A 660 2.00 11.69 -14.12
CA VAL A 660 2.24 12.59 -12.97
C VAL A 660 3.14 11.90 -11.93
N GLU A 661 4.29 12.50 -11.66
CA GLU A 661 5.27 11.97 -10.70
C GLU A 661 5.90 13.09 -9.84
N PRO A 662 6.03 12.92 -8.52
CA PRO A 662 5.49 11.83 -7.69
C PRO A 662 3.97 11.95 -7.47
N LEU A 663 3.27 10.82 -7.39
CA LEU A 663 1.85 10.74 -7.00
C LEU A 663 1.56 9.50 -6.12
N PHE A 664 1.61 8.30 -6.71
CA PHE A 664 1.50 7.02 -6.01
C PHE A 664 2.57 6.06 -6.56
N ASN A 665 2.95 5.04 -5.79
CA ASN A 665 3.87 3.97 -6.25
C ASN A 665 3.24 3.00 -7.27
N VAL A 666 1.95 3.18 -7.55
CA VAL A 666 1.15 2.46 -8.55
C VAL A 666 0.55 3.53 -9.46
N PRO A 667 0.64 3.42 -10.79
CA PRO A 667 -0.02 4.36 -11.70
C PRO A 667 -1.53 4.43 -11.41
N THR A 668 -2.12 5.61 -11.51
CA THR A 668 -3.46 5.90 -10.98
C THR A 668 -4.33 6.64 -11.98
N CYS A 669 -5.64 6.42 -11.89
CA CYS A 669 -6.66 7.21 -12.56
C CYS A 669 -7.79 7.55 -11.59
N VAL A 670 -8.67 8.48 -11.99
CA VAL A 670 -9.96 8.71 -11.34
C VAL A 670 -11.06 8.29 -12.30
N LEU A 671 -11.97 7.43 -11.85
CA LEU A 671 -13.17 7.07 -12.58
C LEU A 671 -14.36 7.87 -12.04
N ILE A 672 -15.09 8.52 -12.94
CA ILE A 672 -16.26 9.32 -12.62
C ILE A 672 -17.48 8.71 -13.31
N ASP A 673 -18.58 8.60 -12.57
CA ASP A 673 -19.93 8.34 -13.03
C ASP A 673 -20.81 9.51 -12.57
N ASP A 674 -21.21 10.37 -13.50
CA ASP A 674 -22.05 11.55 -13.27
C ASP A 674 -23.53 11.29 -13.58
N GLY A 675 -23.95 10.02 -13.63
CA GLY A 675 -25.31 9.65 -13.95
C GLY A 675 -25.60 9.50 -15.44
N ASN A 676 -24.71 9.99 -16.32
CA ASN A 676 -24.88 9.91 -17.77
C ASN A 676 -24.76 8.47 -18.29
N THR A 677 -25.49 8.18 -19.37
CA THR A 677 -25.43 6.86 -20.02
C THR A 677 -24.02 6.62 -20.58
N PRO A 678 -23.39 5.47 -20.30
CA PRO A 678 -22.12 5.11 -20.91
C PRO A 678 -22.21 5.17 -22.43
N THR A 679 -21.18 5.70 -23.08
CA THR A 679 -21.02 5.63 -24.53
C THR A 679 -19.94 4.62 -24.89
N ALA A 680 -19.88 4.17 -26.14
CA ALA A 680 -18.84 3.25 -26.61
C ALA A 680 -17.41 3.79 -26.43
N THR A 681 -17.26 5.12 -26.28
CA THR A 681 -15.99 5.79 -25.99
C THR A 681 -16.14 6.77 -24.84
N VAL A 682 -15.53 6.47 -23.70
CA VAL A 682 -15.60 7.30 -22.50
C VAL A 682 -14.71 8.54 -22.67
N PRO A 683 -15.22 9.77 -22.48
CA PRO A 683 -14.39 10.97 -22.38
C PRO A 683 -13.25 10.79 -21.37
N SER A 684 -12.02 11.16 -21.76
CA SER A 684 -10.87 11.09 -20.89
C SER A 684 -10.05 12.37 -20.88
N ALA A 685 -9.37 12.65 -19.77
CA ALA A 685 -8.41 13.74 -19.64
C ALA A 685 -7.11 13.17 -19.06
N ARG A 686 -6.02 13.25 -19.82
CA ARG A 686 -4.69 12.84 -19.35
C ARG A 686 -3.96 14.02 -18.74
N PHE A 687 -3.41 13.81 -17.55
CA PHE A 687 -2.58 14.74 -16.82
C PHE A 687 -1.12 14.29 -16.85
N SER A 688 -0.19 15.22 -17.03
CA SER A 688 1.25 14.98 -16.97
C SER A 688 1.96 16.10 -16.21
N ALA A 689 2.87 15.74 -15.29
CA ALA A 689 3.70 16.69 -14.55
C ALA A 689 4.89 16.01 -13.85
N LYS A 690 5.95 16.79 -13.60
CA LYS A 690 6.96 16.48 -12.58
C LYS A 690 6.78 17.42 -11.40
N LEU A 691 6.18 16.93 -10.32
CA LEU A 691 5.90 17.72 -9.13
C LEU A 691 7.13 17.73 -8.20
N PRO A 692 7.38 18.83 -7.47
CA PRO A 692 8.48 18.90 -6.49
C PRO A 692 8.26 18.02 -5.25
N ALA A 693 7.01 17.69 -4.92
CA ALA A 693 6.62 16.82 -3.82
C ALA A 693 5.26 16.17 -4.14
N GLN A 694 4.94 15.07 -3.46
CA GLN A 694 3.65 14.39 -3.58
C GLN A 694 2.51 15.26 -3.02
N GLU A 695 2.78 15.96 -1.92
CA GLU A 695 1.83 16.83 -1.23
C GLU A 695 2.14 18.30 -1.52
N LEU A 696 1.15 19.04 -2.04
CA LEU A 696 1.26 20.42 -2.49
C LEU A 696 -0.12 21.09 -2.43
N PRO A 697 -0.20 22.43 -2.29
CA PRO A 697 -1.44 23.15 -2.55
C PRO A 697 -1.91 22.96 -4.00
N LEU A 698 -3.22 22.85 -4.22
CA LEU A 698 -3.81 22.65 -5.55
C LEU A 698 -3.33 23.70 -6.56
N SER A 699 -3.30 24.97 -6.16
CA SER A 699 -2.85 26.08 -7.02
C SER A 699 -1.43 25.87 -7.58
N ARG A 700 -0.53 25.28 -6.79
CA ARG A 700 0.84 24.97 -7.20
C ARG A 700 0.92 23.72 -8.06
N ALA A 701 0.13 22.69 -7.74
CA ALA A 701 0.04 21.49 -8.56
C ALA A 701 -0.48 21.83 -9.97
N GLU A 702 -1.55 22.64 -10.06
CA GLU A 702 -2.18 23.05 -11.32
C GLU A 702 -1.28 23.84 -12.23
N ALA A 703 -0.46 24.74 -11.67
CA ALA A 703 0.52 25.49 -12.45
C ALA A 703 1.55 24.58 -13.15
N LEU A 704 1.72 23.35 -12.68
CA LEU A 704 2.66 22.35 -13.22
C LEU A 704 1.97 21.26 -14.04
N LEU A 705 0.66 21.06 -13.85
CA LEU A 705 -0.12 20.03 -14.54
C LEU A 705 -0.44 20.44 -15.97
N THR A 706 -0.08 19.59 -16.92
CA THR A 706 -0.55 19.69 -18.30
C THR A 706 -1.72 18.75 -18.51
N ARG A 707 -2.85 19.27 -19.00
CA ARG A 707 -4.06 18.49 -19.33
C ARG A 707 -4.18 18.29 -20.84
N LYS A 708 -4.50 17.06 -21.25
CA LYS A 708 -4.82 16.69 -22.64
C LYS A 708 -6.11 15.88 -22.67
N ASP A 709 -7.17 16.48 -23.20
CA ASP A 709 -8.45 15.78 -23.38
C ASP A 709 -8.37 14.76 -24.53
N GLY A 710 -9.17 13.72 -24.42
CA GLY A 710 -9.20 12.59 -25.33
C GLY A 710 -10.43 11.70 -25.10
N LYS A 711 -10.35 10.49 -25.64
CA LYS A 711 -11.37 9.45 -25.46
C LYS A 711 -10.67 8.14 -25.13
N HIS A 712 -11.31 7.34 -24.31
CA HIS A 712 -10.90 5.99 -23.94
C HIS A 712 -11.94 4.98 -24.44
N ARG A 713 -11.48 3.86 -24.97
CA ARG A 713 -12.35 2.74 -25.36
C ARG A 713 -11.89 1.52 -24.56
N PHE A 714 -12.81 0.93 -23.80
CA PHE A 714 -12.54 -0.34 -23.15
C PHE A 714 -12.49 -1.46 -24.19
N MET A 715 -11.69 -2.48 -23.91
CA MET A 715 -11.59 -3.63 -24.79
C MET A 715 -12.87 -4.45 -24.70
N ASP A 716 -13.50 -4.71 -25.83
CA ASP A 716 -14.63 -5.64 -25.93
C ASP A 716 -14.16 -7.10 -25.82
N ASP A 717 -15.10 -8.02 -25.56
CA ASP A 717 -14.80 -9.46 -25.50
C ASP A 717 -14.63 -10.10 -26.89
N GLN A 718 -14.79 -9.32 -27.96
CA GLN A 718 -14.63 -9.82 -29.32
C GLN A 718 -13.16 -10.13 -29.61
N ILE A 719 -12.88 -11.39 -29.89
CA ILE A 719 -11.60 -11.80 -30.45
C ILE A 719 -11.62 -11.44 -31.94
N ARG A 720 -10.84 -10.43 -32.31
CA ARG A 720 -10.78 -9.92 -33.69
C ARG A 720 -10.06 -10.87 -34.66
N SER A 721 -9.11 -11.67 -34.17
CA SER A 721 -8.41 -12.70 -34.96
C SER A 721 -8.59 -14.11 -34.36
N PRO A 722 -9.78 -14.73 -34.46
CA PRO A 722 -10.12 -15.98 -33.76
C PRO A 722 -9.23 -17.16 -34.16
N HIS A 723 -8.88 -17.28 -35.45
CA HIS A 723 -7.97 -18.31 -35.97
C HIS A 723 -6.63 -18.30 -35.20
N TYR A 724 -5.88 -17.21 -35.32
CA TYR A 724 -4.57 -17.09 -34.67
C TYR A 724 -4.68 -17.06 -33.13
N HIS A 725 -5.72 -16.45 -32.55
CA HIS A 725 -5.88 -16.42 -31.10
C HIS A 725 -5.95 -17.83 -30.48
N THR A 726 -6.67 -18.76 -31.12
CA THR A 726 -6.80 -20.14 -30.62
C THR A 726 -5.59 -21.01 -30.94
N ALA A 727 -4.90 -20.74 -32.05
CA ALA A 727 -3.77 -21.53 -32.52
C ALA A 727 -2.41 -21.15 -31.89
N PHE A 728 -2.29 -20.00 -31.22
CA PHE A 728 -1.07 -19.64 -30.47
C PHE A 728 -1.02 -20.28 -29.09
N TYR A 729 -0.12 -21.23 -28.86
CA TYR A 729 0.05 -21.91 -27.58
C TYR A 729 1.15 -21.29 -26.73
N GLN A 730 0.94 -21.24 -25.41
CA GLN A 730 2.02 -20.86 -24.49
C GLN A 730 3.02 -22.01 -24.37
N GLY A 731 4.32 -21.71 -24.33
CA GLY A 731 5.37 -22.72 -24.16
C GLY A 731 5.37 -23.44 -22.80
N ALA A 732 6.27 -24.42 -22.66
CA ALA A 732 6.44 -25.26 -21.48
C ALA A 732 6.90 -24.50 -20.24
N THR A 733 6.36 -24.83 -19.07
CA THR A 733 6.75 -24.21 -17.80
C THR A 733 8.04 -24.83 -17.25
N LEU A 734 9.18 -24.48 -17.85
CA LEU A 734 10.51 -25.00 -17.52
C LEU A 734 11.09 -24.34 -16.26
N VAL A 735 10.42 -24.50 -15.11
CA VAL A 735 10.87 -24.01 -13.80
C VAL A 735 10.73 -25.08 -12.71
N PRO A 736 11.59 -25.09 -11.67
CA PRO A 736 12.70 -24.16 -11.42
C PRO A 736 13.85 -24.33 -12.43
N ARG A 737 14.31 -23.22 -13.03
CA ARG A 737 15.27 -23.25 -14.14
C ARG A 737 16.59 -23.90 -13.74
N ASN A 738 17.04 -23.69 -12.51
CA ASN A 738 18.28 -24.25 -12.00
C ASN A 738 18.35 -25.79 -12.06
N PHE A 739 17.22 -26.47 -12.17
CA PHE A 739 17.17 -27.94 -12.15
C PHE A 739 17.21 -28.57 -13.54
N CYS A 740 16.89 -27.80 -14.59
CA CYS A 740 16.81 -28.31 -15.95
C CYS A 740 17.67 -27.54 -16.96
N PHE A 741 18.06 -26.29 -16.71
CA PHE A 741 18.95 -25.55 -17.61
C PHE A 741 20.40 -25.93 -17.32
N VAL A 742 21.13 -26.33 -18.36
CA VAL A 742 22.45 -26.94 -18.21
C VAL A 742 23.48 -26.32 -19.14
N VAL A 743 24.76 -26.42 -18.75
CA VAL A 743 25.93 -26.15 -19.58
C VAL A 743 26.96 -27.27 -19.38
N PRO A 744 27.79 -27.59 -20.39
CA PRO A 744 28.88 -28.54 -20.20
C PRO A 744 29.87 -28.06 -19.12
N GLN A 745 30.41 -29.00 -18.33
CA GLN A 745 31.36 -28.63 -17.25
C GLN A 745 32.76 -28.24 -17.74
N ARG A 746 33.15 -28.71 -18.92
CA ARG A 746 34.42 -28.40 -19.58
C ARG A 746 34.14 -28.13 -21.06
N GLU A 747 34.96 -27.28 -21.67
CA GLU A 747 34.90 -27.07 -23.13
C GLU A 747 35.37 -28.36 -23.83
N GLY A 748 34.42 -29.15 -24.35
CA GLY A 748 34.67 -30.43 -25.03
C GLY A 748 33.42 -31.30 -25.19
N TYR A 749 33.54 -32.45 -25.86
CA TYR A 749 32.44 -33.39 -26.18
C TYR A 749 31.96 -34.28 -25.01
N GLY A 750 32.21 -33.89 -23.75
CA GLY A 750 31.86 -34.71 -22.58
C GLY A 750 30.36 -34.66 -22.23
N ILE A 751 29.83 -35.76 -21.68
CA ILE A 751 28.44 -35.85 -21.17
C ILE A 751 28.20 -35.10 -19.85
N ALA A 752 29.27 -34.69 -19.17
CA ALA A 752 29.21 -33.96 -17.91
C ALA A 752 28.65 -32.54 -18.06
N VAL A 753 27.61 -32.25 -17.31
CA VAL A 753 26.89 -30.98 -17.29
C VAL A 753 26.77 -30.41 -15.88
N MET A 754 26.53 -29.12 -15.78
CA MET A 754 26.15 -28.42 -14.55
C MET A 754 25.01 -27.46 -14.84
N THR A 755 24.31 -27.01 -13.79
CA THR A 755 23.31 -25.95 -13.90
C THR A 755 23.88 -24.72 -14.60
N ASP A 756 23.14 -24.17 -15.58
CA ASP A 756 23.54 -22.94 -16.27
C ASP A 756 23.55 -21.75 -15.29
N PRO A 757 24.70 -21.12 -15.00
CA PRO A 757 24.76 -20.00 -14.06
C PRO A 757 23.98 -18.77 -14.54
N ASP A 758 23.73 -18.62 -15.84
CA ASP A 758 23.00 -17.47 -16.41
C ASP A 758 21.50 -17.46 -16.03
N VAL A 759 20.92 -18.63 -15.70
CA VAL A 759 19.52 -18.68 -15.25
C VAL A 759 19.37 -18.40 -13.76
N ASN A 760 20.43 -18.58 -12.96
CA ASN A 760 20.36 -18.37 -11.51
C ASN A 760 19.98 -16.93 -11.13
N ARG A 761 20.41 -15.94 -11.94
CA ARG A 761 20.05 -14.53 -11.73
C ARG A 761 18.53 -14.30 -11.76
N ASP A 762 17.80 -15.06 -12.57
CA ASP A 762 16.36 -14.90 -12.74
C ASP A 762 15.57 -15.86 -11.83
N THR A 763 16.24 -16.80 -11.17
CA THR A 763 15.64 -17.76 -10.25
C THR A 763 15.34 -17.11 -8.91
N LYS A 764 14.13 -17.38 -8.38
CA LYS A 764 13.67 -16.87 -7.08
C LYS A 764 13.91 -17.90 -5.98
N ALA A 765 14.05 -17.44 -4.73
CA ALA A 765 14.03 -18.31 -3.56
C ALA A 765 12.75 -19.16 -3.56
N PRO A 766 12.79 -20.43 -3.11
CA PRO A 766 13.92 -21.12 -2.46
C PRO A 766 14.90 -21.81 -3.43
N TYR A 767 14.71 -21.69 -4.75
CA TYR A 767 15.52 -22.43 -5.74
C TYR A 767 16.79 -21.69 -6.18
N LYS A 768 16.92 -20.42 -5.77
CA LYS A 768 18.07 -19.59 -6.05
C LYS A 768 19.31 -20.19 -5.38
N ASP A 769 20.43 -20.13 -6.08
CA ASP A 769 21.74 -20.64 -5.64
C ASP A 769 21.82 -22.17 -5.46
N VAL A 770 20.81 -22.91 -5.93
CA VAL A 770 20.90 -24.36 -6.07
C VAL A 770 21.59 -24.69 -7.39
N PHE A 771 22.72 -25.42 -7.33
CA PHE A 771 23.49 -25.84 -8.50
C PHE A 771 23.66 -27.35 -8.51
N LEU A 772 23.25 -27.97 -9.61
CA LEU A 772 23.36 -29.41 -9.86
C LEU A 772 24.57 -29.71 -10.75
N ARG A 773 25.11 -30.92 -10.61
CA ARG A 773 26.22 -31.45 -11.39
C ARG A 773 26.00 -32.93 -11.63
N GLY A 774 26.23 -33.39 -12.85
CA GLY A 774 26.07 -34.79 -13.24
C GLY A 774 26.34 -34.97 -14.72
N GLU A 775 25.80 -36.03 -15.30
CA GLU A 775 26.02 -36.40 -16.70
C GLU A 775 24.68 -36.60 -17.40
N VAL A 776 24.53 -36.01 -18.60
CA VAL A 776 23.30 -36.10 -19.40
C VAL A 776 23.64 -36.45 -20.84
N HIS A 777 23.03 -37.54 -21.32
CA HIS A 777 23.20 -38.02 -22.70
C HIS A 777 22.33 -37.22 -23.67
N ASP A 778 22.79 -37.14 -24.93
CA ASP A 778 22.18 -36.32 -25.99
C ASP A 778 20.66 -36.55 -26.21
N PRO A 779 20.09 -37.77 -26.10
CA PRO A 779 18.65 -37.98 -26.27
C PRO A 779 17.75 -37.19 -25.30
N TYR A 780 18.31 -36.69 -24.19
CA TYR A 780 17.60 -35.95 -23.15
C TYR A 780 17.98 -34.47 -23.10
N LEU A 781 18.83 -34.03 -24.03
CA LEU A 781 19.22 -32.63 -24.20
C LEU A 781 18.40 -31.97 -25.29
N TYR A 782 17.78 -30.86 -24.95
CA TYR A 782 17.03 -30.01 -25.87
C TYR A 782 17.56 -28.59 -25.82
N ALA A 783 17.24 -27.79 -26.82
CA ALA A 783 17.46 -26.35 -26.77
C ALA A 783 16.17 -25.63 -26.39
N THR A 784 16.30 -24.44 -25.80
CA THR A 784 15.16 -23.56 -25.55
C THR A 784 15.53 -22.09 -25.74
N LEU A 785 14.52 -21.29 -26.07
CA LEU A 785 14.63 -19.84 -26.24
C LEU A 785 13.84 -19.13 -25.15
N LEU A 786 14.55 -18.36 -24.31
CA LEU A 786 13.92 -17.47 -23.34
C LEU A 786 13.56 -16.15 -24.00
N SER A 787 12.39 -15.59 -23.70
CA SER A 787 11.93 -14.31 -24.28
C SER A 787 12.89 -13.12 -24.10
N LYS A 788 13.70 -13.13 -23.04
CA LYS A 788 14.73 -12.10 -22.81
C LYS A 788 15.84 -12.10 -23.87
N TYR A 789 16.00 -13.19 -24.62
CA TYR A 789 16.92 -13.33 -25.74
C TYR A 789 16.24 -13.29 -27.10
N LEU A 790 14.90 -13.17 -27.13
CA LEU A 790 14.14 -12.98 -28.35
C LEU A 790 14.17 -11.51 -28.79
N VAL A 791 14.52 -11.27 -30.05
CA VAL A 791 14.50 -9.96 -30.71
C VAL A 791 13.58 -10.01 -31.94
N PRO A 792 13.13 -8.87 -32.48
CA PRO A 792 12.39 -8.88 -33.74
C PRO A 792 13.18 -9.61 -34.84
N PHE A 793 12.54 -10.58 -35.49
CA PHE A 793 13.09 -11.39 -36.58
C PHE A 793 14.32 -12.25 -36.20
N GLY A 794 14.56 -12.52 -34.91
CA GLY A 794 15.69 -13.38 -34.51
C GLY A 794 15.86 -13.57 -33.01
N TYR A 795 17.01 -14.09 -32.61
CA TYR A 795 17.36 -14.29 -31.20
C TYR A 795 18.85 -14.08 -30.96
N SER A 796 19.24 -13.74 -29.73
CA SER A 796 20.65 -13.55 -29.36
C SER A 796 21.31 -14.83 -28.82
N LYS A 797 20.56 -15.67 -28.09
CA LYS A 797 21.10 -16.84 -27.39
C LYS A 797 20.05 -17.94 -27.22
N LEU A 798 20.47 -19.19 -27.37
CA LEU A 798 19.75 -20.40 -26.94
C LEU A 798 20.39 -21.00 -25.67
N HIS A 799 19.58 -21.72 -24.90
CA HIS A 799 20.04 -22.51 -23.75
C HIS A 799 19.89 -24.00 -24.02
N LEU A 800 20.77 -24.80 -23.42
CA LEU A 800 20.55 -26.24 -23.30
C LEU A 800 19.69 -26.53 -22.07
N VAL A 801 18.79 -27.50 -22.21
CA VAL A 801 17.97 -28.02 -21.12
C VAL A 801 18.02 -29.54 -21.10
N ALA A 802 18.22 -30.11 -19.92
CA ALA A 802 18.11 -31.54 -19.65
C ALA A 802 16.68 -31.83 -19.18
N LEU A 803 15.94 -32.62 -19.95
CA LEU A 803 14.51 -32.87 -19.71
C LEU A 803 14.24 -34.38 -19.61
N PRO A 804 13.44 -34.84 -18.63
CA PRO A 804 13.06 -36.24 -18.47
C PRO A 804 11.94 -36.64 -19.47
N PHE A 805 12.17 -36.32 -20.75
CA PHE A 805 11.25 -36.59 -21.85
C PHE A 805 12.05 -37.13 -23.03
N ILE A 806 11.51 -38.14 -23.70
CA ILE A 806 12.12 -38.74 -24.89
C ILE A 806 11.29 -38.39 -26.12
N LEU A 807 11.98 -38.01 -27.20
CA LEU A 807 11.37 -37.83 -28.51
C LEU A 807 11.29 -39.19 -29.22
N LYS A 808 10.07 -39.73 -29.34
CA LYS A 808 9.79 -41.00 -30.01
C LYS A 808 8.66 -40.80 -31.02
N ASP A 809 8.87 -41.24 -32.26
CA ASP A 809 7.89 -41.13 -33.35
C ASP A 809 7.33 -39.69 -33.52
N GLY A 810 8.21 -38.70 -33.38
CA GLY A 810 7.86 -37.27 -33.47
C GLY A 810 7.13 -36.68 -32.26
N ARG A 811 6.89 -37.47 -31.20
CA ARG A 811 6.19 -37.03 -29.98
C ARG A 811 7.08 -37.09 -28.75
N LEU A 812 6.86 -36.18 -27.81
CA LEU A 812 7.55 -36.15 -26.52
C LEU A 812 6.78 -37.00 -25.51
N ILE A 813 7.48 -37.95 -24.89
CA ILE A 813 6.92 -38.86 -23.88
C ILE A 813 7.66 -38.64 -22.56
N ALA A 814 6.91 -38.46 -21.47
CA ALA A 814 7.48 -38.31 -20.13
C ALA A 814 8.10 -39.62 -19.63
N ILE A 815 9.22 -39.52 -18.91
CA ILE A 815 9.82 -40.65 -18.21
C ILE A 815 9.20 -40.71 -16.82
N GLU A 816 8.14 -41.51 -16.64
CA GLU A 816 7.35 -41.54 -15.41
C GLU A 816 8.07 -42.22 -14.24
N ASP A 817 8.77 -43.33 -14.51
CA ASP A 817 9.53 -44.08 -13.51
C ASP A 817 11.05 -43.93 -13.75
N LEU A 818 11.68 -43.05 -12.97
CA LEU A 818 13.13 -42.82 -13.01
C LEU A 818 13.95 -44.03 -12.52
N THR A 819 13.35 -44.95 -11.76
CA THR A 819 14.02 -46.16 -11.28
C THR A 819 14.05 -47.22 -12.38
N GLU A 820 12.91 -47.49 -13.02
CA GLU A 820 12.85 -48.36 -14.19
C GLU A 820 13.73 -47.83 -15.33
N PHE A 821 13.75 -46.51 -15.52
CA PHE A 821 14.59 -45.84 -16.51
C PHE A 821 16.10 -46.11 -16.31
N ILE A 822 16.57 -46.10 -15.08
CA ILE A 822 17.96 -46.45 -14.73
C ILE A 822 18.20 -47.95 -14.96
N TYR A 823 17.27 -48.82 -14.53
CA TYR A 823 17.37 -50.26 -14.78
C TYR A 823 17.48 -50.60 -16.28
N LYS A 824 16.89 -49.79 -17.16
CA LYS A 824 16.99 -49.91 -18.63
C LYS A 824 18.33 -49.41 -19.21
N GLY A 825 19.30 -49.05 -18.37
CA GLY A 825 20.67 -48.71 -18.78
C GLY A 825 20.91 -47.20 -19.00
N HIS A 826 20.00 -46.33 -18.58
CA HIS A 826 20.17 -44.87 -18.67
C HIS A 826 20.67 -44.24 -17.36
N ASN A 827 21.68 -44.86 -16.75
CA ASN A 827 22.14 -44.58 -15.39
C ASN A 827 22.47 -43.09 -15.15
N GLU A 828 23.30 -42.50 -16.02
CA GLU A 828 23.83 -41.15 -15.82
C GLU A 828 22.73 -40.08 -15.84
N SER A 829 21.90 -40.11 -16.89
CA SER A 829 20.79 -39.15 -17.05
C SER A 829 19.70 -39.39 -16.01
N GLY A 830 19.46 -40.64 -15.63
CA GLY A 830 18.53 -40.98 -14.57
C GLY A 830 18.94 -40.41 -13.21
N GLU A 831 20.23 -40.48 -12.87
CA GLU A 831 20.75 -39.88 -11.63
C GLU A 831 20.64 -38.35 -11.61
N TRP A 832 20.87 -37.67 -12.75
CA TRP A 832 20.60 -36.23 -12.87
C TRP A 832 19.13 -35.91 -12.54
N PHE A 833 18.17 -36.62 -13.15
CA PHE A 833 16.75 -36.38 -12.92
C PHE A 833 16.32 -36.74 -11.49
N LYS A 834 16.87 -37.79 -10.89
CA LYS A 834 16.63 -38.12 -9.47
C LYS A 834 17.16 -37.03 -8.54
N GLN A 835 18.33 -36.47 -8.82
CA GLN A 835 18.88 -35.35 -8.04
C GLN A 835 17.98 -34.10 -8.12
N ALA A 836 17.52 -33.74 -9.33
CA ALA A 836 16.58 -32.64 -9.54
C ALA A 836 15.24 -32.87 -8.83
N ALA A 837 14.68 -34.08 -8.90
CA ALA A 837 13.43 -34.45 -8.23
C ALA A 837 13.54 -34.36 -6.70
N ARG A 838 14.64 -34.87 -6.11
CA ARG A 838 14.90 -34.74 -4.67
C ARG A 838 14.95 -33.28 -4.23
N LYS A 839 15.69 -32.44 -4.96
CA LYS A 839 15.78 -31.00 -4.65
C LYS A 839 14.45 -30.27 -4.81
N TRP A 840 13.62 -30.69 -5.77
CA TRP A 840 12.25 -30.20 -5.90
C TRP A 840 11.40 -30.56 -4.68
N ASP A 841 11.43 -31.82 -4.23
CA ASP A 841 10.65 -32.26 -3.07
C ASP A 841 11.11 -31.61 -1.75
N GLU A 842 12.42 -31.38 -1.60
CA GLU A 842 13.00 -30.66 -0.45
C GLU A 842 12.56 -29.18 -0.37
N LEU A 843 12.42 -28.51 -1.52
CA LEU A 843 12.28 -27.05 -1.59
C LEU A 843 10.88 -26.56 -2.01
N LYS A 844 10.02 -27.42 -2.55
CA LYS A 844 8.66 -27.03 -2.94
C LYS A 844 7.83 -26.65 -1.71
N LYS A 845 6.83 -25.80 -1.91
CA LYS A 845 5.87 -25.44 -0.86
C LYS A 845 5.14 -26.70 -0.41
N SER A 846 4.86 -26.83 0.89
CA SER A 846 4.09 -27.96 1.46
C SER A 846 2.70 -28.13 0.81
N THR A 847 2.15 -27.08 0.22
CA THR A 847 0.87 -27.10 -0.50
C THR A 847 0.97 -27.59 -1.95
N ASP A 848 2.17 -27.66 -2.55
CA ASP A 848 2.35 -28.14 -3.92
C ASP A 848 2.59 -29.65 -3.94
N LYS A 849 1.59 -30.39 -4.43
CA LYS A 849 1.62 -31.86 -4.48
C LYS A 849 2.30 -32.42 -5.72
N LYS A 850 2.68 -31.60 -6.70
CA LYS A 850 3.25 -32.08 -7.97
C LYS A 850 4.64 -32.66 -7.78
N THR A 851 4.96 -33.69 -8.58
CA THR A 851 6.33 -34.15 -8.79
C THR A 851 7.11 -33.17 -9.67
N PHE A 852 8.43 -33.32 -9.77
CA PHE A 852 9.25 -32.47 -10.65
C PHE A 852 8.87 -32.62 -12.13
N ILE A 853 8.57 -33.85 -12.58
CA ILE A 853 8.18 -34.13 -13.96
C ILE A 853 6.80 -33.52 -14.26
N GLU A 854 5.83 -33.68 -13.36
CA GLU A 854 4.51 -33.03 -13.46
C GLU A 854 4.61 -31.51 -13.45
N ARG A 855 5.59 -30.96 -12.69
CA ARG A 855 5.84 -29.51 -12.65
C ARG A 855 6.35 -28.98 -13.97
N LEU A 856 7.28 -29.69 -14.62
CA LEU A 856 7.80 -29.36 -15.96
C LEU A 856 6.69 -29.52 -17.02
N ASN A 857 5.89 -30.57 -16.94
CA ASN A 857 4.78 -30.83 -17.85
C ASN A 857 3.45 -30.21 -17.39
N TYR A 858 3.49 -29.10 -16.65
CA TYR A 858 2.27 -28.41 -16.22
C TYR A 858 1.40 -28.02 -17.43
N HIS A 859 0.11 -28.34 -17.38
CA HIS A 859 -0.83 -28.24 -18.52
C HIS A 859 -0.39 -28.97 -19.79
N ASN A 860 0.39 -30.05 -19.66
CA ASN A 860 0.95 -30.80 -20.78
C ASN A 860 1.84 -29.95 -21.71
N GLY A 861 2.40 -28.85 -21.19
CA GLY A 861 3.12 -27.87 -22.00
C GLY A 861 4.40 -28.38 -22.66
N VAL A 862 4.94 -29.52 -22.23
CA VAL A 862 6.07 -30.20 -22.91
C VAL A 862 5.54 -31.19 -23.94
N ILE A 863 4.69 -32.13 -23.53
CA ILE A 863 4.25 -33.24 -24.39
C ILE A 863 3.36 -32.81 -25.57
N ASN A 864 2.66 -31.68 -25.45
CA ASN A 864 1.81 -31.15 -26.51
C ASN A 864 2.58 -30.41 -27.61
N GLN A 865 3.88 -30.13 -27.43
CA GLN A 865 4.66 -29.47 -28.48
C GLN A 865 5.03 -30.48 -29.56
N ASN A 866 5.02 -30.05 -30.83
CA ASN A 866 5.66 -30.79 -31.91
C ASN A 866 7.08 -30.23 -32.16
N PRO A 867 8.13 -30.76 -31.51
CA PRO A 867 9.48 -30.24 -31.64
C PRO A 867 10.02 -30.27 -33.08
N LEU A 868 9.50 -31.15 -33.95
CA LEU A 868 9.96 -31.34 -35.32
C LEU A 868 9.15 -30.55 -36.36
N HIS A 869 8.12 -29.80 -35.95
CA HIS A 869 7.33 -29.00 -36.90
C HIS A 869 8.23 -28.00 -37.66
N PRO A 870 8.18 -27.93 -39.00
CA PRO A 870 9.18 -27.24 -39.82
C PRO A 870 9.20 -25.73 -39.60
N TYR A 871 8.04 -25.10 -39.44
CA TYR A 871 7.90 -23.65 -39.32
C TYR A 871 7.14 -23.29 -38.04
N LYS A 872 7.78 -22.55 -37.12
CA LYS A 872 7.13 -22.06 -35.91
C LYS A 872 7.30 -20.56 -35.75
N VAL A 873 6.21 -19.83 -35.56
CA VAL A 873 6.26 -18.42 -35.19
C VAL A 873 6.33 -18.32 -33.67
N ILE A 874 7.39 -17.75 -33.13
CA ILE A 874 7.59 -17.57 -31.68
C ILE A 874 7.40 -16.09 -31.33
N GLN A 875 6.61 -15.80 -30.31
CA GLN A 875 6.36 -14.45 -29.81
C GLN A 875 6.66 -14.34 -28.31
N ALA A 876 7.27 -13.25 -27.85
CA ALA A 876 7.42 -13.00 -26.41
C ALA A 876 6.06 -12.80 -25.72
N THR A 877 5.88 -13.38 -24.52
CA THR A 877 4.68 -13.15 -23.69
C THR A 877 4.66 -11.76 -23.06
N SER A 878 5.83 -11.11 -22.96
CA SER A 878 6.03 -9.86 -22.23
C SER A 878 7.14 -9.00 -22.83
N GLY A 879 7.09 -7.71 -22.48
CA GLY A 879 8.03 -6.68 -22.88
C GLY A 879 7.31 -5.42 -23.34
N SER A 880 8.04 -4.31 -23.43
CA SER A 880 7.44 -3.05 -23.86
C SER A 880 6.92 -3.16 -25.29
N ASN A 881 7.67 -3.72 -26.23
CA ASN A 881 7.22 -3.94 -27.61
C ASN A 881 7.23 -5.43 -27.96
N ILE A 882 6.37 -5.82 -28.90
CA ILE A 882 6.34 -7.17 -29.45
C ILE A 882 7.70 -7.48 -30.10
N ALA A 883 8.14 -8.71 -29.88
CA ALA A 883 9.23 -9.34 -30.59
C ALA A 883 8.76 -10.75 -31.00
N ALA A 884 8.80 -11.01 -32.30
CA ALA A 884 8.47 -12.30 -32.89
C ALA A 884 9.57 -12.77 -33.85
N PHE A 885 9.68 -14.09 -34.03
CA PHE A 885 10.72 -14.75 -34.83
C PHE A 885 10.15 -16.02 -35.48
N VAL A 886 10.60 -16.36 -36.69
CA VAL A 886 10.30 -17.64 -37.33
C VAL A 886 11.43 -18.64 -37.05
N LEU A 887 11.09 -19.71 -36.34
CA LEU A 887 11.98 -20.86 -36.15
C LEU A 887 11.75 -21.86 -37.28
N GLU A 888 12.76 -22.02 -38.13
CA GLU A 888 12.85 -23.08 -39.13
C GLU A 888 13.61 -24.28 -38.54
N SER A 889 12.91 -25.39 -38.24
CA SER A 889 13.49 -26.48 -37.44
C SER A 889 14.70 -27.16 -38.08
N GLU A 890 14.73 -27.27 -39.42
CA GLU A 890 15.86 -27.88 -40.15
C GLU A 890 17.14 -27.05 -40.04
N SER A 891 17.03 -25.72 -40.01
CA SER A 891 18.16 -24.81 -39.94
C SER A 891 18.49 -24.35 -38.51
N ALA A 892 17.66 -24.67 -37.52
CA ALA A 892 17.85 -24.19 -36.15
C ALA A 892 18.60 -25.15 -35.23
N ILE A 893 18.69 -26.45 -35.54
CA ILE A 893 19.39 -27.43 -34.72
C ILE A 893 20.88 -27.42 -35.08
N HIS A 894 21.57 -26.40 -34.59
CA HIS A 894 23.02 -26.28 -34.61
C HIS A 894 23.61 -26.47 -33.21
N GLN A 895 24.94 -26.57 -33.13
CA GLN A 895 25.65 -26.77 -31.87
C GLN A 895 25.36 -25.63 -30.88
N VAL A 896 24.74 -25.94 -29.74
CA VAL A 896 24.53 -24.99 -28.62
C VAL A 896 25.56 -25.33 -27.55
N LYS A 897 26.47 -24.40 -27.23
CA LYS A 897 27.51 -24.60 -26.19
C LYS A 897 28.21 -25.96 -26.35
N VAL A 898 28.69 -26.26 -27.55
CA VAL A 898 29.37 -27.51 -27.96
C VAL A 898 28.54 -28.81 -28.05
N ARG A 899 27.25 -28.82 -27.69
CA ARG A 899 26.37 -30.00 -27.82
C ARG A 899 25.32 -29.82 -28.91
N VAL A 900 24.90 -30.91 -29.55
CA VAL A 900 23.80 -30.90 -30.52
C VAL A 900 22.52 -31.31 -29.80
N PRO A 901 21.59 -30.38 -29.55
CA PRO A 901 20.33 -30.70 -28.90
C PRO A 901 19.44 -31.55 -29.82
N LYS A 902 18.58 -32.39 -29.24
CA LYS A 902 17.69 -33.25 -30.01
C LYS A 902 16.62 -32.48 -30.78
N ALA A 903 16.11 -31.41 -30.17
CA ALA A 903 15.17 -30.46 -30.77
C ALA A 903 15.08 -29.19 -29.92
N ILE A 904 14.23 -28.24 -30.34
CA ILE A 904 13.93 -27.02 -29.58
C ILE A 904 12.56 -27.15 -28.90
N ILE A 905 12.56 -26.94 -27.59
CA ILE A 905 11.36 -26.86 -26.74
C ILE A 905 11.10 -25.39 -26.40
N ILE A 906 9.88 -24.93 -26.66
CA ILE A 906 9.46 -23.55 -26.44
C ILE A 906 9.16 -23.34 -24.95
N ASP A 907 9.71 -22.28 -24.34
CA ASP A 907 9.54 -21.93 -22.91
C ASP A 907 8.29 -21.06 -22.69
N CYS A 908 7.69 -21.14 -21.50
CA CYS A 908 6.46 -20.44 -21.13
C CYS A 908 6.56 -18.92 -21.10
N THR A 909 7.77 -18.35 -21.22
CA THR A 909 7.94 -16.91 -21.46
C THR A 909 7.71 -16.51 -22.93
N THR A 910 7.38 -17.47 -23.78
CA THR A 910 7.01 -17.27 -25.19
C THR A 910 5.70 -17.99 -25.52
N TYR A 911 5.03 -17.50 -26.55
CA TYR A 911 3.98 -18.21 -27.28
C TYR A 911 4.55 -18.72 -28.60
N TYR A 912 3.99 -19.79 -29.14
CA TYR A 912 4.32 -20.31 -30.45
C TYR A 912 3.08 -20.68 -31.27
N TYR A 913 3.24 -20.68 -32.59
CA TYR A 913 2.27 -21.14 -33.58
C TYR A 913 2.97 -21.99 -34.64
N GLU A 914 2.34 -23.09 -35.01
CA GLU A 914 2.83 -24.04 -36.02
C GLU A 914 2.16 -23.71 -37.36
N ALA A 915 2.91 -23.09 -38.28
CA ALA A 915 2.38 -22.54 -39.53
C ALA A 915 2.36 -23.58 -40.66
N ALA A 916 1.32 -23.59 -41.49
CA ALA A 916 1.16 -24.59 -42.56
C ALA A 916 2.22 -24.45 -43.66
N SER A 917 2.76 -23.24 -43.85
CA SER A 917 3.80 -22.93 -44.85
C SER A 917 4.87 -22.00 -44.28
N ARG A 918 5.99 -21.93 -44.99
CA ARG A 918 7.09 -20.99 -44.69
C ARG A 918 6.62 -19.55 -44.85
N GLU A 919 5.86 -19.28 -45.90
CA GLU A 919 5.36 -17.97 -46.27
C GLU A 919 4.38 -17.45 -45.21
N GLU A 920 3.46 -18.29 -44.74
CA GLU A 920 2.54 -17.95 -43.64
C GLU A 920 3.32 -17.58 -42.35
N ALA A 921 4.33 -18.38 -41.99
CA ALA A 921 5.12 -18.11 -40.80
C ALA A 921 5.79 -16.73 -40.87
N HIS A 922 6.36 -16.41 -42.04
CA HIS A 922 7.04 -15.15 -42.26
C HIS A 922 6.08 -13.96 -42.38
N TYR A 923 4.92 -14.12 -43.04
CA TYR A 923 3.83 -13.14 -43.10
C TYR A 923 3.41 -12.73 -41.69
N LEU A 924 3.08 -13.71 -40.84
CA LEU A 924 2.61 -13.43 -39.49
C LEU A 924 3.71 -12.82 -38.62
N CYS A 925 4.96 -13.27 -38.78
CA CYS A 925 6.10 -12.68 -38.09
C CYS A 925 6.33 -11.20 -38.49
N ALA A 926 6.10 -10.83 -39.76
CA ALA A 926 6.14 -9.43 -40.21
C ALA A 926 5.09 -8.59 -39.48
N ILE A 927 3.83 -9.04 -39.50
CA ILE A 927 2.71 -8.34 -38.88
C ILE A 927 2.95 -8.15 -37.38
N LEU A 928 3.33 -9.19 -36.64
CA LEU A 928 3.54 -9.13 -35.20
C LEU A 928 4.67 -8.17 -34.80
N ASN A 929 5.71 -7.99 -35.63
CA ASN A 929 6.81 -7.06 -35.35
C ASN A 929 6.54 -5.61 -35.78
N SER A 930 5.50 -5.37 -36.59
CA SER A 930 5.12 -4.05 -37.11
C SER A 930 4.84 -3.03 -35.99
N THR A 931 5.08 -1.75 -36.28
CA THR A 931 4.68 -0.65 -35.38
C THR A 931 3.17 -0.46 -35.34
N VAL A 932 2.46 -0.91 -36.38
CA VAL A 932 1.00 -0.89 -36.51
C VAL A 932 0.34 -1.70 -35.40
N ILE A 933 0.64 -3.00 -35.31
CA ILE A 933 0.16 -3.87 -34.23
C ILE A 933 0.66 -3.38 -32.88
N ASN A 934 1.93 -3.01 -32.79
CA ASN A 934 2.51 -2.59 -31.52
C ASN A 934 1.84 -1.33 -30.95
N LYS A 935 1.38 -0.39 -31.78
CA LYS A 935 0.62 0.80 -31.34
C LYS A 935 -0.81 0.43 -30.92
N ALA A 936 -1.46 -0.45 -31.68
CA ALA A 936 -2.85 -0.85 -31.42
C ALA A 936 -3.03 -1.56 -30.07
N ILE A 937 -2.05 -2.34 -29.63
CA ILE A 937 -2.13 -3.02 -28.32
C ILE A 937 -1.84 -2.10 -27.12
N LYS A 938 -1.23 -0.91 -27.31
CA LYS A 938 -0.75 -0.08 -26.20
C LYS A 938 -1.82 0.37 -25.21
N PRO A 939 -3.02 0.79 -25.64
CA PRO A 939 -4.08 1.17 -24.71
C PRO A 939 -4.49 0.01 -23.77
N TYR A 940 -4.35 -1.23 -24.24
CA TYR A 940 -4.79 -2.43 -23.54
C TYR A 940 -3.66 -3.16 -22.82
N GLN A 941 -2.39 -2.83 -23.11
CA GLN A 941 -1.24 -3.53 -22.57
C GLN A 941 -1.07 -3.25 -21.07
N PRO A 942 -1.14 -4.25 -20.17
CA PRO A 942 -0.92 -4.04 -18.75
C PRO A 942 0.47 -3.47 -18.48
N LYS A 943 0.54 -2.47 -17.59
CA LYS A 943 1.77 -1.81 -17.17
C LYS A 943 2.03 -2.09 -15.70
N GLY A 944 3.29 -2.14 -15.29
CA GLY A 944 3.67 -2.08 -13.88
C GLY A 944 4.73 -1.01 -13.66
N GLN A 945 5.40 -1.02 -12.50
CA GLN A 945 6.38 0.03 -12.12
C GLN A 945 7.52 0.28 -13.13
N MET A 946 7.86 -0.70 -13.98
CA MET A 946 8.88 -0.55 -15.03
C MET A 946 8.28 -0.38 -16.44
N GLY A 947 7.03 0.10 -16.52
CA GLY A 947 6.30 0.30 -17.77
C GLY A 947 5.52 -0.93 -18.24
N ALA A 948 5.21 -0.97 -19.54
CA ALA A 948 4.42 -2.03 -20.16
C ALA A 948 5.04 -3.43 -19.99
N ARG A 949 4.22 -4.37 -19.51
CA ARG A 949 4.64 -5.71 -19.08
C ARG A 949 4.13 -6.81 -20.00
N HIS A 950 2.85 -7.17 -19.91
CA HIS A 950 2.32 -8.40 -20.52
C HIS A 950 1.72 -8.12 -21.90
N ILE A 951 2.09 -8.91 -22.91
CA ILE A 951 1.52 -8.85 -24.26
C ILE A 951 0.57 -10.03 -24.48
N ASN A 952 1.02 -11.25 -24.16
CA ASN A 952 0.25 -12.48 -24.39
C ASN A 952 -0.38 -12.50 -25.80
N ARG A 953 -1.69 -12.74 -25.88
CA ARG A 953 -2.48 -12.79 -27.12
C ARG A 953 -3.14 -11.45 -27.50
N LEU A 954 -2.79 -10.34 -26.84
CA LEU A 954 -3.35 -9.01 -27.15
C LEU A 954 -3.32 -8.62 -28.64
N PRO A 955 -2.29 -8.97 -29.45
CA PRO A 955 -2.32 -8.68 -30.89
C PRO A 955 -3.57 -9.21 -31.59
N PHE A 956 -4.05 -10.39 -31.20
CA PHE A 956 -5.20 -11.06 -31.80
C PHE A 956 -6.55 -10.63 -31.18
N GLU A 957 -6.49 -10.05 -29.98
CA GLU A 957 -7.66 -9.48 -29.30
C GLU A 957 -7.93 -8.05 -29.81
N ALA A 958 -6.88 -7.26 -30.08
CA ALA A 958 -6.98 -5.84 -30.44
C ALA A 958 -6.90 -5.55 -31.95
N CYS A 959 -6.49 -6.51 -32.78
CA CYS A 959 -6.35 -6.33 -34.22
C CYS A 959 -7.03 -7.48 -34.98
N GLU A 960 -7.63 -7.16 -36.12
CA GLU A 960 -8.14 -8.12 -37.09
C GLU A 960 -7.02 -8.39 -38.11
N ILE A 961 -6.33 -9.51 -37.92
CA ILE A 961 -5.22 -9.99 -38.73
C ILE A 961 -5.81 -11.08 -39.64
N PRO A 962 -5.88 -10.86 -40.96
CA PRO A 962 -6.43 -11.85 -41.88
C PRO A 962 -5.55 -13.10 -41.92
N GLU A 963 -6.18 -14.25 -42.15
CA GLU A 963 -5.47 -15.49 -42.42
C GLU A 963 -4.60 -15.34 -43.67
N PHE A 964 -3.47 -16.04 -43.71
CA PHE A 964 -2.55 -15.97 -44.82
C PHE A 964 -3.22 -16.47 -46.11
N ASP A 965 -3.05 -15.71 -47.18
CA ASP A 965 -3.52 -16.01 -48.53
C ASP A 965 -2.32 -15.99 -49.46
N ALA A 966 -2.06 -17.12 -50.12
CA ALA A 966 -0.92 -17.28 -50.99
C ALA A 966 -1.06 -16.48 -52.30
N ASP A 967 -2.28 -16.15 -52.71
CA ASP A 967 -2.56 -15.37 -53.92
C ASP A 967 -2.56 -13.85 -53.66
N ASP A 968 -2.58 -13.44 -52.39
CA ASP A 968 -2.51 -12.05 -51.99
C ASP A 968 -1.07 -11.50 -52.08
N ARG A 969 -0.89 -10.44 -52.88
CA ARG A 969 0.42 -9.83 -53.13
C ARG A 969 1.01 -9.14 -51.90
N ASP A 970 0.18 -8.53 -51.06
CA ASP A 970 0.61 -7.86 -49.84
C ASP A 970 1.06 -8.90 -48.80
N HIS A 971 0.37 -10.04 -48.71
CA HIS A 971 0.78 -11.17 -47.86
C HIS A 971 2.13 -11.76 -48.28
N GLN A 972 2.31 -12.01 -49.57
CA GLN A 972 3.59 -12.49 -50.12
C GLN A 972 4.72 -11.47 -49.91
N ALA A 973 4.45 -10.18 -50.09
CA ALA A 973 5.42 -9.12 -49.84
C ALA A 973 5.84 -9.04 -48.37
N LEU A 974 4.90 -9.15 -47.43
CA LEU A 974 5.19 -9.22 -46.00
C LEU A 974 6.06 -10.43 -45.65
N ALA A 975 5.77 -11.60 -46.23
CA ALA A 975 6.58 -12.80 -46.03
C ALA A 975 8.02 -12.60 -46.54
N ALA A 976 8.21 -12.02 -47.73
CA ALA A 976 9.52 -11.74 -48.29
C ALA A 976 10.32 -10.72 -47.46
N LEU A 977 9.68 -9.64 -46.98
CA LEU A 977 10.31 -8.65 -46.12
C LEU A 977 10.75 -9.23 -44.77
N SER A 978 9.93 -10.12 -44.20
CA SER A 978 10.30 -10.86 -43.01
C SER A 978 11.53 -11.72 -43.24
N GLN A 979 11.62 -12.46 -44.35
CA GLN A 979 12.81 -13.25 -44.68
C GLN A 979 14.07 -12.38 -44.81
N ALA A 980 13.98 -11.24 -45.49
CA ALA A 980 15.09 -10.28 -45.60
C ALA A 980 15.53 -9.76 -44.22
N ALA A 981 14.57 -9.42 -43.36
CA ALA A 981 14.85 -8.98 -41.99
C ALA A 981 15.56 -10.07 -41.17
N HIS A 982 15.16 -11.34 -41.29
CA HIS A 982 15.83 -12.46 -40.61
C HIS A 982 17.29 -12.59 -41.04
N GLN A 983 17.60 -12.42 -42.33
CA GLN A 983 18.99 -12.44 -42.83
C GLN A 983 19.84 -11.32 -42.21
N GLN A 984 19.30 -10.10 -42.11
CA GLN A 984 20.01 -8.97 -41.48
C GLN A 984 20.27 -9.21 -39.99
N ILE A 985 19.32 -9.81 -39.28
CA ILE A 985 19.49 -10.13 -37.86
C ILE A 985 20.51 -11.26 -37.65
N GLU A 986 20.56 -12.26 -38.53
CA GLU A 986 21.59 -13.32 -38.44
C GLU A 986 22.99 -12.78 -38.72
N LEU A 987 23.14 -11.82 -39.64
CA LEU A 987 24.40 -11.08 -39.85
C LEU A 987 24.80 -10.29 -38.59
N LEU A 988 23.84 -9.60 -37.96
CA LEU A 988 24.08 -8.83 -36.74
C LEU A 988 24.50 -9.73 -35.57
N LYS A 989 23.85 -10.89 -35.43
CA LYS A 989 24.20 -11.93 -34.45
C LYS A 989 25.59 -12.48 -34.68
N SER A 990 25.91 -12.87 -35.93
CA SER A 990 27.22 -13.40 -36.33
C SER A 990 28.36 -12.40 -36.08
N SER A 991 28.08 -11.10 -36.12
CA SER A 991 29.05 -10.05 -35.80
C SER A 991 29.29 -9.83 -34.29
N GLY A 992 28.63 -10.59 -33.41
CA GLY A 992 28.73 -10.45 -31.95
C GLY A 992 28.06 -9.19 -31.39
N LYS A 993 27.29 -8.44 -32.20
CA LYS A 993 26.72 -7.15 -31.79
C LYS A 993 25.40 -7.26 -31.01
N LEU A 994 24.78 -8.44 -30.95
CA LEU A 994 23.56 -8.74 -30.19
C LEU A 994 23.83 -9.18 -28.74
N GLU A 995 24.62 -8.40 -28.01
CA GLU A 995 24.91 -8.62 -26.60
C GLU A 995 24.42 -7.47 -25.70
N GLY A 996 24.11 -7.80 -24.45
CA GLY A 996 23.73 -6.85 -23.40
C GLY A 996 22.31 -7.03 -22.86
N ARG A 997 21.75 -5.95 -22.30
CA ARG A 997 20.40 -5.93 -21.72
C ARG A 997 19.33 -6.10 -22.81
N VAL A 998 18.18 -6.67 -22.45
CA VAL A 998 17.05 -6.97 -23.36
C VAL A 998 16.61 -5.74 -24.18
N SER A 999 16.48 -4.58 -23.53
CA SER A 999 16.10 -3.33 -24.21
C SER A 999 17.13 -2.91 -25.27
N THR A 1000 18.43 -3.07 -24.97
CA THR A 1000 19.52 -2.72 -25.86
C THR A 1000 19.54 -3.63 -27.10
N ILE A 1001 19.46 -4.95 -26.92
CA ILE A 1001 19.52 -5.90 -28.03
C ILE A 1001 18.29 -5.77 -28.95
N ARG A 1002 17.09 -5.55 -28.37
CA ARG A 1002 15.87 -5.33 -29.17
C ARG A 1002 15.91 -4.00 -29.93
N ARG A 1003 16.48 -2.95 -29.34
CA ARG A 1003 16.69 -1.66 -30.03
C ARG A 1003 17.64 -1.80 -31.21
N LYS A 1004 18.80 -2.45 -31.00
CA LYS A 1004 19.78 -2.71 -32.07
C LYS A 1004 19.18 -3.54 -33.20
N ALA A 1005 18.41 -4.58 -32.88
CA ALA A 1005 17.71 -5.37 -33.87
C ALA A 1005 16.74 -4.52 -34.72
N ARG A 1006 15.88 -3.71 -34.08
CA ARG A 1006 14.96 -2.80 -34.81
C ARG A 1006 15.69 -1.78 -35.68
N GLN A 1007 16.82 -1.25 -35.24
CA GLN A 1007 17.66 -0.34 -36.05
C GLN A 1007 18.27 -1.05 -37.26
N MET A 1008 18.68 -2.31 -37.11
CA MET A 1008 19.26 -3.09 -38.21
C MET A 1008 18.25 -3.35 -39.34
N VAL A 1009 16.97 -3.56 -38.98
CA VAL A 1009 15.89 -3.86 -39.94
C VAL A 1009 14.93 -2.69 -40.15
N GLU A 1010 15.39 -1.45 -39.94
CA GLU A 1010 14.53 -0.26 -40.00
C GLU A 1010 13.91 -0.06 -41.39
N LYS A 1011 14.66 -0.39 -42.44
CA LYS A 1011 14.20 -0.33 -43.83
C LYS A 1011 13.04 -1.31 -44.05
N GLU A 1012 13.25 -2.58 -43.73
CA GLU A 1012 12.24 -3.63 -43.88
C GLU A 1012 11.01 -3.33 -43.01
N LEU A 1013 11.21 -2.86 -41.76
CA LEU A 1013 10.11 -2.48 -40.87
C LEU A 1013 9.26 -1.34 -41.42
N THR A 1014 9.86 -0.35 -42.08
CA THR A 1014 9.13 0.78 -42.68
C THR A 1014 8.24 0.31 -43.84
N GLU A 1015 8.74 -0.61 -44.66
CA GLU A 1015 7.97 -1.22 -45.73
C GLU A 1015 6.87 -2.13 -45.18
N ILE A 1016 7.18 -2.98 -44.19
CA ILE A 1016 6.21 -3.81 -43.46
C ILE A 1016 5.10 -2.95 -42.87
N ASP A 1017 5.41 -1.83 -42.23
CA ASP A 1017 4.43 -0.92 -41.63
C ASP A 1017 3.50 -0.30 -42.67
N THR A 1018 4.01 -0.04 -43.88
CA THR A 1018 3.22 0.52 -44.98
C THR A 1018 2.19 -0.50 -45.49
N ILE A 1019 2.59 -1.77 -45.61
CA ILE A 1019 1.70 -2.85 -46.04
C ILE A 1019 0.72 -3.24 -44.91
N ALA A 1020 1.21 -3.37 -43.68
CA ALA A 1020 0.40 -3.75 -42.52
C ALA A 1020 -0.78 -2.79 -42.26
N ARG A 1021 -0.64 -1.49 -42.57
CA ARG A 1021 -1.77 -0.53 -42.49
C ARG A 1021 -2.91 -0.79 -43.47
N ARG A 1022 -2.64 -1.50 -44.57
CA ARG A 1022 -3.66 -1.87 -45.56
C ARG A 1022 -4.31 -3.21 -45.22
N VAL A 1023 -3.54 -4.12 -44.64
CA VAL A 1023 -3.94 -5.50 -44.34
C VAL A 1023 -4.68 -5.63 -43.00
N VAL A 1024 -4.31 -4.85 -41.99
CA VAL A 1024 -4.84 -4.97 -40.62
C VAL A 1024 -5.91 -3.92 -40.32
N SER A 1025 -7.05 -4.36 -39.76
CA SER A 1025 -8.11 -3.53 -39.19
C SER A 1025 -8.15 -3.58 -37.65
N PHE A 1026 -8.88 -2.66 -37.00
CA PHE A 1026 -8.93 -2.47 -35.53
C PHE A 1026 -10.34 -2.38 -34.95
#